data_AF-A0A8S1J523-F1
#
_entry.id   AF-A0A8S1J523-F1
#
_cell.length_a   1.000
_cell.length_b   1.000
_cell.length_c   1.000
_cell.angle_alpha   90.00
_cell.angle_beta   90.00
_cell.angle_gamma   90.00
#
_symmetry.space_group_name_H-M   'P 1'
#
loop_
_entity.id
_entity.type
_entity.pdbx_description
1 polymer ?
#
loop_
_entity_poly.entity_id
_entity_poly.type
_entity_poly.pdbx_seq_one_letter_code
_entity_poly.pdbx_strand_id
1 'polypeptide(L)'
;MGRQGKQFQGSYAGDLESGRLIPTNSKFVYQIERELEKERNCLYNRACSIIEDAAFVGTVRELYPGLPVICNLRCGAWYVPPPRGCCYFKSTDGHHGNWSFSLTRLNLNVAEWAAKAGGCIIVDATRKGKKFPDAFTKTVPIWAAVINNAIATLRAQAGNDAPLMDTWDTELHLPLSVGQNERAQIEQRLEGWMHSLHDLDIDLLSACKHLHKPLRPLWICPSSRLWEGPAVDPSQLNFTPVVLVSVSSQDAGLRRTMAVEDSVGWPYVYVPGAGDDEESWAAGLTPELLWKHKQDIVSSGPAAVHAFVASIADSTRVTSENGSGVATSTETCCTRHSGSDAGEEMGATMVTHQLSQSLDGFAVCCIDGTIASRCKNGAPASQSNAPSRELSAMLKEPPETQTDAHHLRPSGCGTPPSDIDRAAASGVVHMIGDLGIGLGDYAAGSSPYVWQHVDAVLNCGTQRHEGMLGAPHSSRQGAGYAPRNTGPKGKDEITMPCANTVPKDEEGSSSDLQHSQDLHPGLHCNVGTGRYLWLPVMSSKHDRMALKRALPQALQFVSGHLAEGHSVLIHCHDGLDQSVCIAVAVLLACFTRSTQGTVPQFCRPFQRSGPGGDAVRSVEPVTKAGVRQRLAYISAHYPQARPTRGMLKQVYNFFQPEFQVARRL
;
A
#
# COMPACT_ATOMS: atom_id res chain seq x y z
N MET A 1 -26.48 -27.13 91.63
CA MET A 1 -27.58 -26.85 90.67
C MET A 1 -27.01 -25.93 89.59
N GLY A 2 -27.18 -26.11 88.27
CA GLY A 2 -27.70 -27.24 87.50
C GLY A 2 -28.03 -26.83 86.05
N ARG A 3 -27.56 -27.61 85.05
CA ARG A 3 -27.89 -27.58 83.59
C ARG A 3 -27.43 -26.33 82.80
N GLN A 4 -26.67 -26.44 81.71
CA GLN A 4 -26.87 -27.08 80.39
C GLN A 4 -27.82 -26.32 79.43
N GLY A 5 -27.21 -25.61 78.47
CA GLY A 5 -27.23 -25.95 77.04
C GLY A 5 -28.54 -26.02 76.22
N LYS A 6 -28.46 -25.37 75.04
CA LYS A 6 -29.14 -25.63 73.74
C LYS A 6 -30.50 -24.99 73.41
N GLN A 7 -30.49 -24.41 72.20
CA GLN A 7 -31.52 -24.36 71.15
C GLN A 7 -32.88 -23.70 71.43
N PHE A 8 -33.23 -22.74 70.56
CA PHE A 8 -34.54 -22.69 69.92
C PHE A 8 -34.40 -22.41 68.42
N GLN A 9 -35.22 -23.09 67.60
CA GLN A 9 -35.36 -22.90 66.15
C GLN A 9 -36.73 -22.31 65.83
N GLY A 10 -36.82 -21.53 64.74
CA GLY A 10 -38.09 -21.12 64.11
C GLY A 10 -38.81 -19.94 64.79
N SER A 11 -39.58 -19.12 64.06
CA SER A 11 -40.03 -19.23 62.66
C SER A 11 -40.30 -17.89 62.00
N TYR A 12 -40.10 -17.86 60.67
CA TYR A 12 -40.48 -16.84 59.68
C TYR A 12 -41.72 -15.97 59.97
N ALA A 13 -41.60 -14.65 59.78
CA ALA A 13 -42.23 -13.88 58.69
C ALA A 13 -41.91 -12.37 58.83
N GLY A 14 -41.63 -11.67 57.71
CA GLY A 14 -41.56 -10.20 57.66
C GLY A 14 -40.24 -9.61 57.10
N ASP A 15 -40.34 -9.14 55.85
CA ASP A 15 -39.65 -7.96 55.29
C ASP A 15 -38.12 -7.98 55.12
N LEU A 16 -37.71 -8.71 54.08
CA LEU A 16 -36.52 -8.40 53.25
C LEU A 16 -36.87 -7.27 52.25
N GLU A 17 -36.57 -6.01 52.55
CA GLU A 17 -36.34 -5.00 51.49
C GLU A 17 -35.58 -3.76 51.98
N SER A 18 -34.29 -3.67 51.64
CA SER A 18 -33.51 -2.41 51.46
C SER A 18 -32.03 -2.68 51.16
N GLY A 19 -31.75 -3.64 50.27
CA GLY A 19 -30.44 -3.74 49.65
C GLY A 19 -30.19 -2.51 48.77
N ARG A 20 -29.47 -1.51 49.28
CA ARG A 20 -29.03 -0.35 48.47
C ARG A 20 -28.07 -0.83 47.38
N LEU A 21 -28.61 -1.14 46.22
CA LEU A 21 -27.86 -1.20 44.97
C LEU A 21 -27.19 0.17 44.77
N ILE A 22 -25.86 0.20 44.81
CA ILE A 22 -25.09 1.38 44.41
C ILE A 22 -25.36 1.57 42.92
N PRO A 23 -25.94 2.71 42.47
CA PRO A 23 -26.19 2.91 41.06
C PRO A 23 -24.84 3.13 40.35
N THR A 24 -24.33 2.07 39.72
CA THR A 24 -23.19 2.15 38.81
C THR A 24 -23.61 3.00 37.63
N ASN A 25 -23.27 4.29 37.69
CA ASN A 25 -23.59 5.25 36.64
C ASN A 25 -22.83 4.83 35.38
N SER A 26 -23.52 4.15 34.45
CA SER A 26 -22.92 3.48 33.30
C SER A 26 -22.09 4.42 32.42
N LYS A 27 -22.47 5.71 32.39
CA LYS A 27 -21.71 6.78 31.73
C LYS A 27 -20.33 7.01 32.35
N PHE A 28 -20.19 6.88 33.67
CA PHE A 28 -18.92 7.02 34.39
C PHE A 28 -18.00 5.82 34.19
N VAL A 29 -18.56 4.60 34.19
CA VAL A 29 -17.80 3.37 33.87
C VAL A 29 -17.27 3.45 32.43
N TYR A 30 -18.11 3.77 31.45
CA TYR A 30 -17.72 3.95 30.06
C TYR A 30 -16.67 5.06 29.86
N GLN A 31 -16.75 6.16 30.62
CA GLN A 31 -15.71 7.20 30.61
C GLN A 31 -14.37 6.69 31.12
N ILE A 32 -14.34 5.96 32.25
CA ILE A 32 -13.12 5.35 32.80
C ILE A 32 -12.53 4.33 31.83
N GLU A 33 -13.34 3.42 31.27
CA GLU A 33 -12.91 2.43 30.28
C GLU A 33 -12.28 3.12 29.06
N ARG A 34 -12.85 4.22 28.59
CA ARG A 34 -12.34 4.99 27.45
C ARG A 34 -11.04 5.72 27.77
N GLU A 35 -10.87 6.29 28.97
CA GLU A 35 -9.59 6.89 29.37
C GLU A 35 -8.51 5.83 29.56
N LEU A 36 -8.83 4.68 30.15
CA LEU A 36 -7.90 3.54 30.26
C LEU A 36 -7.50 3.00 28.88
N GLU A 37 -8.42 2.92 27.92
CA GLU A 37 -8.09 2.45 26.57
C GLU A 37 -7.24 3.47 25.79
N LYS A 38 -7.43 4.78 26.01
CA LYS A 38 -6.51 5.83 25.51
C LYS A 38 -5.12 5.71 26.12
N GLU A 39 -5.02 5.55 27.45
CA GLU A 39 -3.75 5.39 28.16
C GLU A 39 -3.00 4.14 27.66
N ARG A 40 -3.71 3.03 27.45
CA ARG A 40 -3.15 1.79 26.89
C ARG A 40 -2.70 1.96 25.44
N ASN A 41 -3.43 2.70 24.61
CA ASN A 41 -3.08 2.95 23.21
C ASN A 41 -2.21 4.20 22.98
N CYS A 42 -1.62 4.77 24.03
CA CYS A 42 -0.81 5.99 23.92
C CYS A 42 0.43 5.81 23.03
N LEU A 43 1.01 6.94 22.60
CA LEU A 43 2.14 6.97 21.69
C LEU A 43 3.33 6.16 22.25
N TYR A 44 3.64 6.31 23.54
CA TYR A 44 4.75 5.58 24.18
C TYR A 44 4.58 4.07 24.09
N ASN A 45 3.40 3.56 24.47
CA ASN A 45 3.10 2.13 24.44
C ASN A 45 3.18 1.56 23.02
N ARG A 46 2.71 2.31 22.02
CA ARG A 46 2.78 1.91 20.62
C ARG A 46 4.20 1.93 20.08
N ALA A 47 4.98 2.97 20.34
CA ALA A 47 6.38 3.04 19.95
C ALA A 47 7.19 1.86 20.54
N CYS A 48 7.04 1.58 21.84
CA CYS A 48 7.70 0.44 22.48
C CYS A 48 7.27 -0.90 21.89
N SER A 49 5.96 -1.09 21.65
CA SER A 49 5.44 -2.32 21.03
C SER A 49 5.94 -2.52 19.60
N ILE A 50 6.07 -1.44 18.81
CA ILE A 50 6.66 -1.48 17.46
C ILE A 50 8.11 -1.93 17.51
N ILE A 51 8.90 -1.36 18.42
CA ILE A 51 10.34 -1.67 18.55
C ILE A 51 10.55 -3.12 19.03
N GLU A 52 9.68 -3.62 19.91
CA GLU A 52 9.66 -5.01 20.37
C GLU A 52 9.30 -5.98 19.23
N ASP A 53 8.16 -5.78 18.56
CA ASP A 53 7.70 -6.60 17.43
C ASP A 53 8.72 -6.61 16.28
N ALA A 54 9.42 -5.49 16.06
CA ALA A 54 10.47 -5.39 15.06
C ALA A 54 11.72 -6.24 15.37
N ALA A 55 11.99 -6.58 16.64
CA ALA A 55 13.08 -7.48 16.99
C ALA A 55 12.84 -8.90 16.42
N PHE A 56 11.57 -9.35 16.39
CA PHE A 56 11.19 -10.62 15.78
C PHE A 56 11.45 -10.67 14.27
N VAL A 57 11.37 -9.54 13.56
CA VAL A 57 11.78 -9.44 12.15
C VAL A 57 13.26 -9.78 11.97
N GLY A 58 14.11 -9.39 12.94
CA GLY A 58 15.52 -9.76 12.99
C GLY A 58 15.71 -11.28 13.05
N THR A 59 15.03 -11.95 13.97
CA THR A 59 15.07 -13.43 14.12
C THR A 59 14.62 -14.14 12.83
N VAL A 60 13.57 -13.68 12.16
CA VAL A 60 13.13 -14.29 10.89
C VAL A 60 14.11 -14.00 9.74
N ARG A 61 14.78 -12.85 9.74
CA ARG A 61 15.83 -12.54 8.76
C ARG A 61 17.06 -13.44 8.93
N GLU A 62 17.44 -13.80 10.16
CA GLU A 62 18.55 -14.72 10.45
C GLU A 62 18.28 -16.14 9.90
N LEU A 63 17.01 -16.57 9.86
CA LEU A 63 16.60 -17.83 9.24
C LEU A 63 16.69 -17.81 7.71
N TYR A 64 16.61 -16.64 7.08
CA TYR A 64 16.59 -16.49 5.62
C TYR A 64 17.56 -15.36 5.17
N PRO A 65 18.87 -15.47 5.43
CA PRO A 65 19.81 -14.35 5.33
C PRO A 65 19.99 -13.78 3.92
N GLY A 66 19.67 -14.57 2.88
CA GLY A 66 19.70 -14.14 1.48
C GLY A 66 18.41 -13.49 0.96
N LEU A 67 17.30 -13.51 1.72
CA LEU A 67 16.01 -13.02 1.24
C LEU A 67 15.80 -11.53 1.57
N PRO A 68 15.31 -10.71 0.62
CA PRO A 68 15.00 -9.30 0.85
C PRO A 68 13.81 -9.16 1.79
N VAL A 69 13.93 -8.24 2.76
CA VAL A 69 12.85 -7.84 3.65
C VAL A 69 12.07 -6.68 3.04
N ILE A 70 10.78 -6.90 2.83
CA ILE A 70 9.82 -5.99 2.21
C ILE A 70 8.78 -5.62 3.26
N CYS A 71 8.52 -4.34 3.47
CA CYS A 71 7.39 -3.93 4.31
C CYS A 71 6.09 -3.85 3.50
N ASN A 72 4.99 -4.39 4.04
CA ASN A 72 3.67 -4.04 3.53
C ASN A 72 3.32 -2.62 4.01
N LEU A 73 3.16 -1.69 3.07
CA LEU A 73 2.92 -0.28 3.38
C LEU A 73 1.61 -0.08 4.13
N ARG A 74 1.60 0.89 5.07
CA ARG A 74 0.68 1.10 6.21
C ARG A 74 1.35 0.67 7.52
N CYS A 75 1.19 -0.59 7.90
CA CYS A 75 1.52 -1.09 9.23
C CYS A 75 2.93 -1.70 9.23
N GLY A 76 3.23 -2.63 8.32
CA GLY A 76 4.56 -3.23 8.15
C GLY A 76 5.74 -2.25 8.03
N ALA A 77 5.51 -1.03 7.52
CA ALA A 77 6.55 0.00 7.40
C ALA A 77 7.15 0.43 8.76
N TRP A 78 6.41 0.30 9.86
CA TRP A 78 6.88 0.63 11.21
C TRP A 78 7.89 -0.38 11.76
N TYR A 79 7.80 -1.65 11.35
CA TYR A 79 8.56 -2.75 11.96
C TYR A 79 9.83 -3.12 11.18
N VAL A 80 10.07 -2.48 10.03
CA VAL A 80 11.28 -2.67 9.23
C VAL A 80 12.06 -1.35 9.21
N PRO A 81 13.28 -1.28 9.77
CA PRO A 81 14.12 -0.09 9.66
C PRO A 81 14.58 0.13 8.20
N PRO A 82 14.72 1.39 7.74
CA PRO A 82 15.33 1.69 6.44
C PRO A 82 16.82 1.29 6.37
N PRO A 83 17.38 1.02 5.17
CA PRO A 83 16.71 0.95 3.87
C PRO A 83 15.89 -0.33 3.72
N ARG A 84 14.71 -0.22 3.09
CA ARG A 84 13.73 -1.32 2.97
C ARG A 84 13.00 -1.33 1.63
N GLY A 85 12.76 -2.52 1.07
CA GLY A 85 11.81 -2.69 -0.02
C GLY A 85 10.37 -2.48 0.48
N CYS A 86 9.43 -2.16 -0.42
CA CYS A 86 8.03 -1.97 -0.05
C CYS A 86 7.02 -2.53 -1.06
N CYS A 87 5.87 -2.95 -0.54
CA CYS A 87 4.73 -3.41 -1.33
C CYS A 87 3.42 -2.85 -0.76
N TYR A 88 2.30 -2.99 -1.47
CA TYR A 88 1.01 -2.52 -0.98
C TYR A 88 -0.13 -3.52 -1.25
N PHE A 89 -0.18 -4.56 -0.44
CA PHE A 89 -1.29 -5.50 -0.32
C PHE A 89 -2.27 -5.00 0.75
N LYS A 90 -3.50 -4.66 0.37
CA LYS A 90 -4.47 -4.07 1.30
C LYS A 90 -5.41 -5.15 1.84
N SER A 91 -5.51 -5.23 3.16
CA SER A 91 -6.38 -6.18 3.89
C SER A 91 -7.82 -6.25 3.38
N THR A 92 -8.40 -5.11 2.99
CA THR A 92 -9.78 -5.06 2.46
C THR A 92 -9.99 -5.90 1.22
N ASP A 93 -8.93 -6.14 0.45
CA ASP A 93 -8.99 -6.87 -0.82
C ASP A 93 -9.06 -8.39 -0.56
N GLY A 94 -8.90 -8.80 0.71
CA GLY A 94 -9.13 -10.14 1.22
C GLY A 94 -10.10 -10.17 2.41
N HIS A 95 -11.07 -9.26 2.51
CA HIS A 95 -12.10 -9.40 3.55
C HIS A 95 -13.08 -10.54 3.21
N HIS A 96 -13.59 -11.24 4.23
CA HIS A 96 -14.57 -12.32 4.04
C HIS A 96 -15.79 -11.82 3.25
N GLY A 97 -16.16 -12.52 2.18
CA GLY A 97 -17.22 -12.14 1.24
C GLY A 97 -16.84 -11.03 0.24
N ASN A 98 -15.70 -10.37 0.43
CA ASN A 98 -15.23 -9.26 -0.41
C ASN A 98 -13.75 -9.45 -0.80
N TRP A 99 -13.49 -10.50 -1.57
CA TRP A 99 -12.18 -10.79 -2.14
C TRP A 99 -12.03 -10.11 -3.50
N SER A 100 -10.85 -9.55 -3.80
CA SER A 100 -10.55 -8.88 -5.07
C SER A 100 -9.06 -8.91 -5.43
N PHE A 101 -8.78 -8.89 -6.74
CA PHE A 101 -7.43 -8.71 -7.28
C PHE A 101 -7.25 -7.27 -7.77
N SER A 102 -6.20 -6.56 -7.31
CA SER A 102 -6.07 -5.12 -7.57
C SER A 102 -5.27 -4.80 -8.84
N LEU A 103 -6.01 -4.53 -9.92
CA LEU A 103 -5.52 -4.09 -11.24
C LEU A 103 -4.73 -2.75 -11.26
N THR A 104 -4.54 -2.09 -10.11
CA THR A 104 -3.78 -0.84 -9.96
C THR A 104 -2.60 -0.97 -8.99
N ARG A 105 -2.54 -2.08 -8.25
CA ARG A 105 -1.52 -2.43 -7.25
C ARG A 105 -1.11 -3.89 -7.49
N LEU A 106 -0.53 -4.13 -8.66
CA LEU A 106 -0.14 -5.47 -9.08
C LEU A 106 1.08 -6.02 -8.33
N ASN A 107 1.80 -5.18 -7.57
CA ASN A 107 2.97 -5.59 -6.76
C ASN A 107 4.02 -6.40 -7.55
N LEU A 108 4.19 -6.13 -8.86
CA LEU A 108 5.11 -6.88 -9.73
C LEU A 108 6.58 -6.75 -9.27
N ASN A 109 6.92 -5.64 -8.61
CA ASN A 109 8.20 -5.47 -7.93
C ASN A 109 8.47 -6.55 -6.87
N VAL A 110 7.45 -7.06 -6.19
CA VAL A 110 7.57 -8.16 -5.23
C VAL A 110 7.90 -9.48 -5.93
N ALA A 111 7.24 -9.75 -7.06
CA ALA A 111 7.52 -10.94 -7.87
C ALA A 111 8.95 -10.89 -8.42
N GLU A 112 9.39 -9.74 -8.93
CA GLU A 112 10.75 -9.51 -9.45
C GLU A 112 11.84 -9.61 -8.37
N TRP A 113 11.62 -9.03 -7.17
CA TRP A 113 12.54 -9.17 -6.04
C TRP A 113 12.60 -10.62 -5.52
N ALA A 114 11.45 -11.28 -5.39
CA ALA A 114 11.38 -12.68 -4.97
C ALA A 114 12.08 -13.59 -5.98
N ALA A 115 11.84 -13.39 -7.27
CA ALA A 115 12.48 -14.12 -8.35
C ALA A 115 14.02 -14.00 -8.32
N LYS A 116 14.54 -12.77 -8.20
CA LYS A 116 15.99 -12.49 -8.18
C LYS A 116 16.72 -13.06 -6.97
N ALA A 117 16.07 -13.12 -5.80
CA ALA A 117 16.66 -13.60 -4.57
C ALA A 117 16.31 -15.06 -4.22
N GLY A 118 15.49 -15.74 -5.04
CA GLY A 118 14.98 -17.08 -4.74
C GLY A 118 13.93 -17.10 -3.61
N GLY A 119 13.32 -15.97 -3.29
CA GLY A 119 12.30 -15.79 -2.27
C GLY A 119 12.22 -14.35 -1.76
N CYS A 120 11.26 -14.02 -0.91
CA CYS A 120 11.24 -12.75 -0.17
C CYS A 120 10.55 -12.88 1.18
N ILE A 121 10.80 -11.92 2.08
CA ILE A 121 10.08 -11.75 3.34
C ILE A 121 9.16 -10.53 3.19
N ILE A 122 7.87 -10.68 3.51
CA ILE A 122 6.92 -9.57 3.61
C ILE A 122 6.50 -9.41 5.06
N VAL A 123 6.74 -8.23 5.63
CA VAL A 123 6.44 -7.88 7.03
C VAL A 123 5.15 -7.07 7.09
N ASP A 124 4.24 -7.47 7.97
CA ASP A 124 3.05 -6.72 8.35
C ASP A 124 2.65 -7.08 9.79
N ALA A 125 1.63 -6.42 10.35
CA ALA A 125 1.17 -6.71 11.70
C ALA A 125 -0.36 -6.76 11.79
N THR A 126 -0.88 -7.27 12.90
CA THR A 126 -2.32 -7.40 13.15
C THR A 126 -2.68 -7.08 14.58
N ARG A 127 -3.92 -6.62 14.79
CA ARG A 127 -4.49 -6.39 16.12
C ARG A 127 -4.81 -7.72 16.82
N LYS A 128 -5.08 -7.65 18.13
CA LYS A 128 -5.47 -8.77 18.99
C LYS A 128 -6.55 -9.66 18.34
N GLY A 129 -6.40 -10.97 18.47
CA GLY A 129 -7.43 -11.96 18.08
C GLY A 129 -7.30 -12.51 16.67
N LYS A 130 -6.37 -11.99 15.86
CA LYS A 130 -5.94 -12.59 14.59
C LYS A 130 -4.45 -12.95 14.67
N LYS A 131 -4.05 -14.09 14.11
CA LYS A 131 -2.63 -14.46 13.96
C LYS A 131 -1.96 -13.74 12.78
N PHE A 132 -2.73 -13.45 11.74
CA PHE A 132 -2.28 -12.84 10.48
C PHE A 132 -3.31 -11.82 10.01
N PRO A 133 -2.90 -10.70 9.38
CA PRO A 133 -3.81 -9.78 8.72
C PRO A 133 -4.49 -10.45 7.51
N ASP A 134 -5.65 -9.95 7.08
CA ASP A 134 -6.35 -10.47 5.90
C ASP A 134 -5.54 -10.32 4.60
N ALA A 135 -4.62 -9.35 4.58
CA ALA A 135 -3.60 -9.22 3.52
C ALA A 135 -2.78 -10.52 3.37
N PHE A 136 -2.40 -11.16 4.47
CA PHE A 136 -1.58 -12.37 4.47
C PHE A 136 -2.40 -13.67 4.43
N THR A 137 -3.61 -13.69 5.00
CA THR A 137 -4.42 -14.91 4.92
C THR A 137 -5.04 -15.11 3.55
N LYS A 138 -5.34 -14.04 2.79
CA LYS A 138 -6.10 -14.13 1.54
C LYS A 138 -5.58 -13.23 0.41
N THR A 139 -5.25 -11.96 0.64
CA THR A 139 -4.86 -11.05 -0.47
C THR A 139 -3.57 -11.48 -1.19
N VAL A 140 -2.48 -11.76 -0.46
CA VAL A 140 -1.22 -12.24 -1.06
C VAL A 140 -1.36 -13.64 -1.65
N PRO A 141 -2.03 -14.62 -1.00
CA PRO A 141 -2.41 -15.88 -1.64
C PRO A 141 -3.14 -15.77 -2.97
N ILE A 142 -4.19 -14.93 -3.03
CA ILE A 142 -4.94 -14.65 -4.27
C ILE A 142 -4.01 -14.07 -5.34
N TRP A 143 -3.18 -13.09 -4.97
CA TRP A 143 -2.22 -12.50 -5.88
C TRP A 143 -1.22 -13.52 -6.43
N ALA A 144 -0.63 -14.35 -5.57
CA ALA A 144 0.33 -15.38 -5.99
C ALA A 144 -0.31 -16.38 -6.95
N ALA A 145 -1.53 -16.86 -6.65
CA ALA A 145 -2.27 -17.75 -7.54
C ALA A 145 -2.55 -17.10 -8.90
N VAL A 146 -3.06 -15.86 -8.95
CA VAL A 146 -3.34 -15.14 -10.20
C VAL A 146 -2.06 -14.90 -11.02
N ILE A 147 -0.95 -14.50 -10.38
CA ILE A 147 0.33 -14.30 -11.08
C ILE A 147 0.89 -15.63 -11.61
N ASN A 148 0.85 -16.71 -10.82
CA ASN A 148 1.31 -18.03 -11.26
C ASN A 148 0.50 -18.55 -12.46
N ASN A 149 -0.83 -18.41 -12.42
CA ASN A 149 -1.71 -18.78 -13.53
C ASN A 149 -1.39 -17.94 -14.78
N ALA A 150 -1.29 -16.62 -14.65
CA ALA A 150 -1.02 -15.73 -15.79
C ALA A 150 0.31 -16.05 -16.48
N ILE A 151 1.36 -16.31 -15.70
CA ILE A 151 2.67 -16.70 -16.23
C ILE A 151 2.62 -18.09 -16.89
N ALA A 152 1.90 -19.05 -16.32
CA ALA A 152 1.71 -20.36 -16.92
C ALA A 152 1.00 -20.26 -18.28
N THR A 153 -0.12 -19.53 -18.35
CA THR A 153 -0.86 -19.29 -19.61
C THR A 153 0.02 -18.61 -20.67
N LEU A 154 0.77 -17.58 -20.31
CA LEU A 154 1.63 -16.86 -21.24
C LEU A 154 2.81 -17.71 -21.73
N ARG A 155 3.41 -18.55 -20.88
CA ARG A 155 4.44 -19.52 -21.29
C ARG A 155 3.90 -20.60 -22.22
N ALA A 156 2.68 -21.08 -21.99
CA ALA A 156 1.98 -22.01 -22.88
C ALA A 156 1.84 -21.42 -24.30
N GLN A 157 1.34 -20.17 -24.36
CA GLN A 157 1.12 -19.45 -25.62
C GLN A 157 2.42 -19.12 -26.35
N ALA A 158 3.50 -18.86 -25.62
CA ALA A 158 4.83 -18.62 -26.19
C ALA A 158 5.51 -19.88 -26.75
N GLY A 159 5.00 -21.08 -26.46
CA GLY A 159 5.52 -22.35 -26.97
C GLY A 159 6.89 -22.77 -26.41
N ASN A 160 7.46 -22.05 -25.45
CA ASN A 160 8.84 -22.23 -24.99
C ASN A 160 9.02 -23.35 -23.96
N ASP A 161 8.01 -23.65 -23.13
CA ASP A 161 8.20 -24.36 -21.84
C ASP A 161 7.21 -25.53 -21.60
N ALA A 162 6.72 -26.20 -22.65
CA ALA A 162 5.72 -27.27 -22.52
C ALA A 162 6.05 -28.36 -21.45
N PRO A 163 7.30 -28.83 -21.26
CA PRO A 163 7.62 -29.82 -20.21
C PRO A 163 7.65 -29.27 -18.78
N LEU A 164 7.77 -27.95 -18.59
CA LEU A 164 7.78 -27.32 -17.27
C LEU A 164 6.36 -27.07 -16.75
N MET A 165 5.38 -26.92 -17.65
CA MET A 165 3.98 -26.63 -17.28
C MET A 165 3.36 -27.68 -16.35
N ASP A 166 3.62 -28.98 -16.58
CA ASP A 166 3.11 -30.07 -15.71
C ASP A 166 3.64 -30.01 -14.26
N THR A 167 4.63 -29.15 -13.98
CA THR A 167 5.24 -28.96 -12.66
C THR A 167 5.00 -27.57 -12.06
N TRP A 168 4.35 -26.65 -12.79
CA TRP A 168 4.15 -25.27 -12.35
C TRP A 168 2.86 -25.13 -11.52
N ASP A 169 3.03 -25.00 -10.21
CA ASP A 169 1.95 -24.86 -9.22
C ASP A 169 1.11 -23.57 -9.45
N THR A 170 -0.13 -23.77 -9.93
CA THR A 170 -1.15 -22.74 -10.14
C THR A 170 -2.24 -22.73 -9.05
N GLU A 171 -2.12 -23.55 -8.01
CA GLU A 171 -3.15 -23.67 -6.98
C GLU A 171 -3.22 -22.45 -6.03
N LEU A 172 -4.38 -22.29 -5.39
CA LEU A 172 -4.58 -21.30 -4.33
C LEU A 172 -4.09 -21.84 -2.97
N HIS A 173 -2.96 -21.32 -2.49
CA HIS A 173 -2.39 -21.71 -1.18
C HIS A 173 -2.81 -20.75 -0.06
N LEU A 174 -3.77 -21.18 0.76
CA LEU A 174 -4.30 -20.46 1.92
C LEU A 174 -3.84 -21.11 3.25
N PRO A 175 -3.75 -20.35 4.36
CA PRO A 175 -3.43 -20.93 5.65
C PRO A 175 -4.63 -21.71 6.22
N LEU A 176 -4.37 -22.72 7.06
CA LEU A 176 -5.39 -23.60 7.67
C LEU A 176 -6.48 -22.88 8.49
N SER A 177 -6.29 -21.59 8.80
CA SER A 177 -7.31 -20.75 9.44
C SER A 177 -8.42 -20.27 8.50
N VAL A 178 -8.27 -20.46 7.18
CA VAL A 178 -9.30 -20.15 6.17
C VAL A 178 -10.08 -21.43 5.86
N GLY A 179 -11.40 -21.39 6.04
CA GLY A 179 -12.26 -22.58 5.86
C GLY A 179 -12.40 -23.00 4.40
N GLN A 180 -12.61 -24.30 4.16
CA GLN A 180 -12.70 -24.85 2.81
C GLN A 180 -13.82 -24.23 1.95
N ASN A 181 -14.93 -23.82 2.58
CA ASN A 181 -16.02 -23.11 1.90
C ASN A 181 -15.62 -21.68 1.46
N GLU A 182 -14.78 -20.98 2.23
CA GLU A 182 -14.23 -19.68 1.84
C GLU A 182 -13.20 -19.88 0.72
N ARG A 183 -12.32 -20.89 0.82
CA ARG A 183 -11.39 -21.28 -0.25
C ARG A 183 -12.12 -21.50 -1.59
N ALA A 184 -13.16 -22.33 -1.62
CA ALA A 184 -13.90 -22.62 -2.85
C ALA A 184 -14.57 -21.37 -3.47
N GLN A 185 -15.07 -20.45 -2.65
CA GLN A 185 -15.63 -19.17 -3.12
C GLN A 185 -14.58 -18.20 -3.69
N ILE A 186 -13.33 -18.30 -3.22
CA ILE A 186 -12.20 -17.54 -3.77
C ILE A 186 -11.73 -18.18 -5.09
N GLU A 187 -11.62 -19.51 -5.14
CA GLU A 187 -11.21 -20.25 -6.34
C GLU A 187 -12.13 -19.96 -7.54
N GLN A 188 -13.45 -19.93 -7.31
CA GLN A 188 -14.46 -19.53 -8.32
C GLN A 188 -14.27 -18.12 -8.91
N ARG A 189 -13.48 -17.24 -8.29
CA ARG A 189 -13.23 -15.87 -8.75
C ARG A 189 -11.91 -15.70 -9.50
N LEU A 190 -11.00 -16.68 -9.44
CA LEU A 190 -9.66 -16.60 -10.04
C LEU A 190 -9.74 -16.35 -11.55
N GLU A 191 -10.60 -17.05 -12.27
CA GLU A 191 -10.78 -16.90 -13.72
C GLU A 191 -11.21 -15.47 -14.12
N GLY A 192 -12.12 -14.86 -13.36
CA GLY A 192 -12.54 -13.47 -13.60
C GLY A 192 -11.42 -12.45 -13.40
N TRP A 193 -10.52 -12.69 -12.42
CA TRP A 193 -9.33 -11.86 -12.20
C TRP A 193 -8.25 -12.09 -13.26
N MET A 194 -8.11 -13.32 -13.74
CA MET A 194 -7.23 -13.68 -14.86
C MET A 194 -7.62 -12.95 -16.15
N HIS A 195 -8.90 -13.01 -16.55
CA HIS A 195 -9.41 -12.23 -17.68
C HIS A 195 -9.18 -10.72 -17.48
N SER A 196 -9.48 -10.21 -16.28
CA SER A 196 -9.29 -8.79 -15.95
C SER A 196 -7.82 -8.33 -16.00
N LEU A 197 -6.87 -9.22 -15.72
CA LEU A 197 -5.42 -8.95 -15.79
C LEU A 197 -4.93 -9.03 -17.24
N HIS A 198 -5.40 -10.00 -18.02
CA HIS A 198 -5.15 -10.08 -19.46
C HIS A 198 -5.62 -8.81 -20.19
N ASP A 199 -6.83 -8.33 -19.86
CA ASP A 199 -7.41 -7.08 -20.40
C ASP A 199 -6.63 -5.79 -20.06
N LEU A 200 -5.66 -5.83 -19.13
CA LEU A 200 -4.77 -4.70 -18.90
C LEU A 200 -3.66 -4.58 -19.96
N ASP A 201 -3.41 -5.64 -20.74
CA ASP A 201 -2.35 -5.67 -21.76
C ASP A 201 -0.98 -5.26 -21.16
N ILE A 202 -0.59 -5.96 -20.09
CA ILE A 202 0.69 -5.77 -19.39
C ILE A 202 1.57 -6.96 -19.70
N ASP A 203 2.81 -6.72 -20.13
CA ASP A 203 3.76 -7.82 -20.31
C ASP A 203 4.31 -8.33 -18.97
N LEU A 204 3.62 -9.33 -18.44
CA LEU A 204 4.01 -10.08 -17.27
C LEU A 204 5.22 -10.98 -17.52
N LEU A 205 5.53 -11.38 -18.77
CA LEU A 205 6.69 -12.22 -19.05
C LEU A 205 7.99 -11.45 -18.89
N SER A 206 8.11 -10.23 -19.43
CA SER A 206 9.30 -9.38 -19.17
C SER A 206 9.36 -8.93 -17.71
N ALA A 207 8.23 -8.54 -17.11
CA ALA A 207 8.17 -8.08 -15.72
C ALA A 207 8.53 -9.18 -14.68
N CYS A 208 8.25 -10.45 -14.99
CA CYS A 208 8.54 -11.60 -14.13
C CYS A 208 9.55 -12.57 -14.77
N LYS A 209 10.43 -12.10 -15.66
CA LYS A 209 11.33 -12.95 -16.47
C LYS A 209 12.28 -13.84 -15.65
N HIS A 210 12.65 -13.40 -14.45
CA HIS A 210 13.51 -14.15 -13.53
C HIS A 210 12.73 -15.19 -12.69
N LEU A 211 11.39 -15.22 -12.75
CA LEU A 211 10.57 -16.07 -11.89
C LEU A 211 10.53 -17.51 -12.45
N HIS A 212 11.58 -18.26 -12.18
CA HIS A 212 11.77 -19.62 -12.68
C HIS A 212 11.04 -20.71 -11.87
N LYS A 213 10.45 -20.37 -10.71
CA LYS A 213 9.62 -21.25 -9.87
C LYS A 213 8.35 -20.50 -9.42
N PRO A 214 7.18 -21.17 -9.27
CA PRO A 214 5.92 -20.52 -8.90
C PRO A 214 6.01 -19.84 -7.53
N LEU A 215 5.31 -18.71 -7.32
CA LEU A 215 5.24 -18.02 -6.03
C LEU A 215 4.38 -18.81 -5.04
N ARG A 216 4.86 -19.04 -3.81
CA ARG A 216 4.06 -19.71 -2.78
C ARG A 216 4.19 -19.03 -1.40
N PRO A 217 3.09 -18.62 -0.76
CA PRO A 217 3.11 -18.08 0.58
C PRO A 217 3.57 -19.09 1.65
N LEU A 218 4.32 -18.60 2.64
CA LEU A 218 4.62 -19.29 3.90
C LEU A 218 4.29 -18.35 5.07
N TRP A 219 3.68 -18.83 6.16
CA TRP A 219 3.15 -17.96 7.23
C TRP A 219 3.90 -18.09 8.55
N ILE A 220 4.56 -17.00 8.98
CA ILE A 220 5.34 -16.95 10.22
C ILE A 220 4.78 -15.85 11.15
N CYS A 221 4.58 -16.18 12.42
CA CYS A 221 4.30 -15.24 13.50
C CYS A 221 4.93 -15.76 14.80
N PRO A 222 5.01 -14.97 15.89
CA PRO A 222 5.64 -15.40 17.14
C PRO A 222 5.06 -16.69 17.74
N SER A 223 3.82 -17.06 17.40
CA SER A 223 3.16 -18.31 17.85
C SER A 223 3.31 -19.51 16.91
N SER A 224 4.00 -19.36 15.77
CA SER A 224 4.28 -20.45 14.83
C SER A 224 5.52 -21.23 15.25
N ARG A 225 5.57 -22.54 15.01
CA ARG A 225 6.81 -23.35 15.23
C ARG A 225 7.80 -23.34 14.06
N LEU A 226 7.42 -22.75 12.93
CA LEU A 226 8.21 -22.74 11.69
C LEU A 226 9.57 -22.02 11.80
N TRP A 227 9.81 -21.28 12.89
CA TRP A 227 11.06 -20.57 13.16
C TRP A 227 11.84 -21.14 14.36
N GLU A 228 11.37 -22.25 14.97
CA GLU A 228 12.03 -22.94 16.11
C GLU A 228 13.11 -23.94 15.66
N GLY A 229 13.25 -24.19 14.37
CA GLY A 229 14.18 -25.16 13.79
C GLY A 229 15.00 -24.60 12.62
N PRO A 230 15.92 -25.38 12.03
CA PRO A 230 16.67 -24.94 10.86
C PRO A 230 15.72 -24.65 9.70
N ALA A 231 15.86 -23.46 9.11
CA ALA A 231 15.09 -23.09 7.92
C ALA A 231 15.43 -24.01 6.74
N VAL A 232 14.42 -24.32 5.93
CA VAL A 232 14.66 -24.97 4.63
C VAL A 232 15.28 -23.93 3.71
N ASP A 233 16.44 -24.26 3.12
CA ASP A 233 17.08 -23.43 2.11
C ASP A 233 16.12 -23.19 0.93
N PRO A 234 15.77 -21.93 0.61
CA PRO A 234 14.91 -21.59 -0.53
C PRO A 234 15.35 -22.21 -1.87
N SER A 235 16.65 -22.49 -2.04
CA SER A 235 17.19 -23.14 -3.24
C SER A 235 16.58 -24.54 -3.47
N GLN A 236 16.29 -25.26 -2.38
CA GLN A 236 15.79 -26.64 -2.36
C GLN A 236 14.27 -26.76 -2.57
N LEU A 237 13.54 -25.64 -2.48
CA LEU A 237 12.09 -25.62 -2.67
C LEU A 237 11.75 -25.67 -4.16
N ASN A 238 10.70 -26.39 -4.54
CA ASN A 238 10.18 -26.40 -5.93
C ASN A 238 9.37 -25.13 -6.29
N PHE A 239 9.32 -24.15 -5.38
CA PHE A 239 8.59 -22.89 -5.49
C PHE A 239 9.47 -21.73 -4.97
N THR A 240 9.12 -20.51 -5.34
CA THR A 240 9.70 -19.26 -4.81
C THR A 240 8.94 -18.86 -3.54
N PRO A 241 9.51 -18.99 -2.32
CA PRO A 241 8.81 -18.69 -1.08
C PRO A 241 8.54 -17.19 -0.90
N VAL A 242 7.30 -16.86 -0.56
CA VAL A 242 6.89 -15.52 -0.10
C VAL A 242 6.58 -15.63 1.38
N VAL A 243 7.56 -15.32 2.23
CA VAL A 243 7.50 -15.51 3.69
C VAL A 243 6.74 -14.35 4.33
N LEU A 244 5.50 -14.60 4.73
CA LEU A 244 4.56 -13.64 5.31
C LEU A 244 4.72 -13.60 6.83
N VAL A 245 5.38 -12.56 7.32
CA VAL A 245 5.76 -12.37 8.73
C VAL A 245 4.78 -11.42 9.41
N SER A 246 3.82 -11.97 10.15
CA SER A 246 2.92 -11.23 11.02
C SER A 246 3.59 -11.06 12.38
N VAL A 247 4.10 -9.87 12.67
CA VAL A 247 5.01 -9.65 13.81
C VAL A 247 4.31 -9.66 15.18
N SER A 248 3.03 -9.30 15.24
CA SER A 248 2.31 -9.13 16.51
C SER A 248 2.24 -10.41 17.34
N SER A 249 2.73 -10.37 18.59
CA SER A 249 2.32 -11.33 19.62
C SER A 249 0.82 -11.21 19.96
N GLN A 250 0.21 -12.30 20.43
CA GLN A 250 -1.18 -12.35 20.90
C GLN A 250 -1.36 -11.84 22.35
N ASP A 251 -0.25 -11.52 23.03
CA ASP A 251 -0.10 -11.13 24.44
C ASP A 251 -0.64 -9.73 24.79
N ALA A 252 -1.77 -9.34 24.21
CA ALA A 252 -2.30 -7.99 24.28
C ALA A 252 -2.60 -7.52 25.71
N GLY A 253 -2.07 -6.36 26.09
CA GLY A 253 -2.34 -5.74 27.40
C GLY A 253 -1.41 -6.17 28.54
N LEU A 254 -0.46 -7.07 28.29
CA LEU A 254 0.60 -7.38 29.26
C LEU A 254 1.51 -6.17 29.45
N ARG A 255 1.85 -5.88 30.72
CA ARG A 255 2.86 -4.88 31.07
C ARG A 255 4.25 -5.46 30.79
N ARG A 256 5.07 -4.70 30.08
CA ARG A 256 6.43 -5.04 29.68
C ARG A 256 7.37 -3.88 30.01
N THR A 257 8.67 -4.12 29.96
CA THR A 257 9.70 -3.11 30.18
C THR A 257 10.78 -3.30 29.12
N MET A 258 11.13 -2.24 28.39
CA MET A 258 12.23 -2.30 27.43
C MET A 258 13.57 -2.23 28.17
N ALA A 259 14.56 -3.00 27.71
CA ALA A 259 15.94 -2.74 28.05
C ALA A 259 16.38 -1.44 27.36
N VAL A 260 16.97 -0.52 28.12
CA VAL A 260 17.65 0.67 27.61
C VAL A 260 19.13 0.48 27.92
N GLU A 261 20.02 1.09 27.13
CA GLU A 261 21.46 1.05 27.41
C GLU A 261 21.71 1.58 28.84
N ASP A 262 22.47 0.80 29.61
CA ASP A 262 22.84 1.03 31.01
C ASP A 262 21.69 1.31 32.02
N SER A 263 20.43 1.04 31.67
CA SER A 263 19.28 1.33 32.54
C SER A 263 18.03 0.48 32.29
N VAL A 264 17.16 0.39 33.32
CA VAL A 264 15.83 -0.21 33.17
C VAL A 264 14.91 0.84 32.55
N GLY A 265 14.36 0.55 31.36
CA GLY A 265 13.44 1.46 30.67
C GLY A 265 12.10 1.64 31.39
N TRP A 266 11.27 2.56 30.88
CA TRP A 266 9.94 2.76 31.46
C TRP A 266 8.99 1.60 31.12
N PRO A 267 8.12 1.19 32.06
CA PRO A 267 7.12 0.17 31.80
C PRO A 267 6.09 0.67 30.76
N TYR A 268 5.65 -0.21 29.88
CA TYR A 268 4.62 0.05 28.87
C TYR A 268 3.59 -1.10 28.86
N VAL A 269 2.44 -0.83 28.25
CA VAL A 269 1.44 -1.86 27.96
C VAL A 269 1.61 -2.30 26.51
N TYR A 270 1.79 -3.60 26.26
CA TYR A 270 1.96 -4.10 24.89
C TYR A 270 0.68 -4.01 24.06
N VAL A 271 0.80 -3.43 22.86
CA VAL A 271 -0.29 -3.16 21.89
C VAL A 271 0.00 -3.94 20.60
N PRO A 272 -0.69 -5.07 20.33
CA PRO A 272 -0.51 -5.83 19.10
C PRO A 272 -0.95 -5.01 17.88
N GLY A 273 -0.10 -4.97 16.84
CA GLY A 273 -0.40 -4.18 15.65
C GLY A 273 -0.32 -2.67 15.90
N ALA A 274 0.56 -2.22 16.79
CA ALA A 274 0.74 -0.83 17.18
C ALA A 274 0.99 0.14 16.01
N GLY A 275 1.62 -0.30 14.90
CA GLY A 275 1.81 0.46 13.66
C GLY A 275 0.54 0.72 12.83
N ASP A 276 -0.60 0.15 13.22
CA ASP A 276 -1.89 0.35 12.56
C ASP A 276 -2.61 1.61 13.08
N ASP A 277 -3.46 2.23 12.25
CA ASP A 277 -4.18 3.48 12.54
C ASP A 277 -3.33 4.65 13.12
N GLU A 278 -2.09 4.91 12.68
CA GLU A 278 -1.26 6.06 13.16
C GLU A 278 -1.92 7.44 13.02
N GLU A 279 -2.90 7.63 12.14
CA GLU A 279 -3.76 8.81 12.12
C GLU A 279 -4.44 9.07 13.50
N SER A 280 -4.56 8.06 14.36
CA SER A 280 -5.12 8.16 15.71
C SER A 280 -4.11 8.35 16.84
N TRP A 281 -2.80 8.16 16.61
CA TRP A 281 -1.81 8.09 17.69
C TRP A 281 -0.43 8.67 17.43
N ALA A 282 0.05 8.74 16.18
CA ALA A 282 1.46 9.05 15.90
C ALA A 282 1.85 10.52 16.13
N ALA A 283 0.88 11.44 16.07
CA ALA A 283 1.08 12.86 16.38
C ALA A 283 2.29 13.51 15.64
N GLY A 284 2.53 13.12 14.39
CA GLY A 284 3.66 13.59 13.56
C GLY A 284 4.88 12.68 13.53
N LEU A 285 4.94 11.63 14.36
CA LEU A 285 5.92 10.57 14.25
C LEU A 285 5.72 9.78 12.95
N THR A 286 6.81 9.39 12.29
CA THR A 286 6.82 8.46 11.16
C THR A 286 7.76 7.28 11.46
N PRO A 287 7.72 6.17 10.69
CA PRO A 287 8.67 5.08 10.84
C PRO A 287 10.12 5.55 10.81
N GLU A 288 10.46 6.46 9.89
CA GLU A 288 11.81 7.00 9.73
C GLU A 288 12.27 7.76 10.97
N LEU A 289 11.39 8.60 11.54
CA LEU A 289 11.67 9.33 12.78
C LEU A 289 11.76 8.40 14.00
N LEU A 290 10.90 7.37 14.08
CA LEU A 290 10.96 6.37 15.15
C LEU A 290 12.27 5.59 15.11
N TRP A 291 12.73 5.16 13.93
CA TRP A 291 13.98 4.42 13.81
C TRP A 291 15.21 5.31 14.04
N LYS A 292 15.18 6.55 13.55
CA LYS A 292 16.25 7.54 13.76
C LYS A 292 16.42 7.94 15.23
N HIS A 293 15.31 8.10 15.97
CA HIS A 293 15.28 8.56 17.36
C HIS A 293 14.86 7.46 18.36
N LYS A 294 15.07 6.18 18.00
CA LYS A 294 14.61 5.01 18.77
C LYS A 294 14.97 5.10 20.26
N GLN A 295 16.24 5.33 20.57
CA GLN A 295 16.71 5.35 21.97
C GLN A 295 16.17 6.57 22.72
N ASP A 296 16.10 7.74 22.08
CA ASP A 296 15.53 8.96 22.69
C ASP A 296 14.05 8.77 23.05
N ILE A 297 13.27 8.19 22.13
CA ILE A 297 11.83 7.93 22.31
C ILE A 297 11.60 6.99 23.50
N VAL A 298 12.30 5.86 23.58
CA VAL A 298 12.17 4.91 24.71
C VAL A 298 12.67 5.53 26.02
N SER A 299 13.77 6.27 26.00
CA SER A 299 14.35 6.88 27.20
C SER A 299 13.49 8.02 27.76
N SER A 300 12.80 8.77 26.89
CA SER A 300 11.94 9.91 27.29
C SER A 300 10.77 9.51 28.20
N GLY A 301 10.32 8.26 28.12
CA GLY A 301 9.20 7.75 28.91
C GLY A 301 7.83 8.35 28.56
N PRO A 302 6.76 7.80 29.15
CA PRO A 302 5.39 8.12 28.75
C PRO A 302 4.99 9.59 28.97
N ALA A 303 5.64 10.29 29.92
CA ALA A 303 5.33 11.68 30.23
C ALA A 303 5.93 12.69 29.23
N ALA A 304 7.13 12.43 28.69
CA ALA A 304 7.83 13.39 27.84
C ALA A 304 7.76 13.07 26.34
N VAL A 305 7.45 11.83 25.95
CA VAL A 305 7.51 11.38 24.55
C VAL A 305 6.70 12.25 23.58
N HIS A 306 5.54 12.77 23.99
CA HIS A 306 4.70 13.61 23.13
C HIS A 306 5.37 14.96 22.80
N ALA A 307 6.03 15.59 23.79
CA ALA A 307 6.77 16.83 23.58
C ALA A 307 8.02 16.58 22.73
N PHE A 308 8.70 15.46 22.96
CA PHE A 308 9.86 15.05 22.16
C PHE A 308 9.47 14.81 20.68
N VAL A 309 8.42 14.03 20.42
CA VAL A 309 7.91 13.77 19.07
C VAL A 309 7.52 15.05 18.33
N ALA A 310 6.83 15.98 19.01
CA ALA A 310 6.51 17.29 18.42
C ALA A 310 7.79 18.03 18.02
N SER A 311 8.79 18.07 18.90
CA SER A 311 10.06 18.78 18.63
C SER A 311 10.84 18.22 17.43
N ILE A 312 10.89 16.89 17.23
CA ILE A 312 11.57 16.28 16.08
C ILE A 312 10.76 16.40 14.78
N ALA A 313 9.42 16.36 14.87
CA ALA A 313 8.54 16.57 13.72
C ALA A 313 8.65 18.02 13.22
N ASP A 314 8.67 19.00 14.11
CA ASP A 314 8.87 20.41 13.77
C ASP A 314 10.30 20.72 13.30
N SER A 315 11.31 20.13 13.94
CA SER A 315 12.70 20.27 13.46
C SER A 315 12.87 19.76 12.03
N THR A 316 12.19 18.67 11.66
CA THR A 316 12.22 18.11 10.29
C THR A 316 11.53 19.04 9.28
N ARG A 317 10.51 19.79 9.70
CA ARG A 317 9.88 20.86 8.88
C ARG A 317 10.87 22.00 8.67
N VAL A 318 11.46 22.54 9.73
CA VAL A 318 12.37 23.69 9.67
C VAL A 318 13.68 23.38 8.93
N THR A 319 14.24 22.16 9.05
CA THR A 319 15.42 21.76 8.26
C THR A 319 15.10 21.56 6.78
N SER A 320 13.84 21.29 6.43
CA SER A 320 13.38 21.29 5.02
C SER A 320 13.21 22.72 4.46
N GLU A 321 13.09 23.72 5.34
CA GLU A 321 12.93 25.14 5.00
C GLU A 321 14.27 25.90 5.01
N ASN A 322 15.22 25.52 5.87
CA ASN A 322 16.50 26.21 6.09
C ASN A 322 17.74 25.29 6.00
N GLY A 323 18.25 25.10 4.78
CA GLY A 323 19.70 25.02 4.55
C GLY A 323 20.38 23.64 4.40
N SER A 324 21.04 23.50 3.24
CA SER A 324 22.43 23.00 3.09
C SER A 324 23.06 22.14 4.20
N GLY A 325 23.27 20.84 3.94
CA GLY A 325 24.17 20.02 4.76
C GLY A 325 24.16 18.52 4.44
N VAL A 326 25.08 18.08 3.56
CA VAL A 326 25.57 16.69 3.34
C VAL A 326 24.57 15.55 3.65
N ALA A 327 23.87 15.07 2.61
CA ALA A 327 23.12 13.82 2.65
C ALA A 327 23.85 12.71 1.87
N THR A 328 24.21 11.62 2.54
CA THR A 328 24.60 10.37 1.88
C THR A 328 23.39 9.71 1.24
N SER A 329 23.52 9.33 -0.03
CA SER A 329 22.45 8.81 -0.87
C SER A 329 21.94 7.43 -0.44
N THR A 330 20.70 7.37 0.07
CA THR A 330 19.91 6.13 0.19
C THR A 330 18.42 6.41 -0.06
N GLU A 331 17.85 5.70 -1.04
CA GLU A 331 16.46 5.85 -1.49
C GLU A 331 15.46 5.49 -0.37
N THR A 332 14.48 6.38 -0.12
CA THR A 332 13.54 6.27 1.02
C THR A 332 12.12 6.59 0.56
N CYS A 333 11.14 5.80 1.02
CA CYS A 333 9.76 5.82 0.55
C CYS A 333 8.77 5.89 1.74
N CYS A 334 7.99 6.97 1.80
CA CYS A 334 6.97 7.25 2.82
C CYS A 334 5.55 7.32 2.21
N THR A 335 4.48 7.16 3.02
CA THR A 335 3.09 7.16 2.52
C THR A 335 2.03 7.48 3.57
N ARG A 336 0.93 8.20 3.22
CA ARG A 336 -0.43 7.88 3.73
C ARG A 336 -1.63 8.41 2.96
N HIS A 337 -2.82 7.83 3.20
CA HIS A 337 -4.10 8.23 2.58
C HIS A 337 -5.33 7.52 3.20
N SER A 338 -6.54 8.11 3.16
CA SER A 338 -7.74 7.56 3.83
C SER A 338 -9.05 7.55 2.99
N GLY A 339 -9.74 6.39 3.05
CA GLY A 339 -11.18 6.13 2.91
C GLY A 339 -11.82 6.24 1.51
N SER A 340 -12.89 5.56 1.12
CA SER A 340 -13.78 4.49 1.63
C SER A 340 -15.07 4.64 0.80
N ASP A 341 -15.63 3.58 0.20
CA ASP A 341 -16.90 3.64 -0.55
C ASP A 341 -17.58 2.26 -0.46
N ALA A 342 -18.88 2.23 -0.15
CA ALA A 342 -19.68 1.02 -0.02
C ALA A 342 -20.47 0.71 -1.32
N GLY A 343 -20.93 -0.53 -1.48
CA GLY A 343 -21.80 -0.96 -2.56
C GLY A 343 -23.14 -1.48 -2.02
N GLU A 344 -24.22 -1.23 -2.77
CA GLU A 344 -25.56 -1.77 -2.53
C GLU A 344 -25.81 -2.99 -3.44
N GLU A 345 -26.50 -4.00 -2.93
CA GLU A 345 -27.18 -5.02 -3.75
C GLU A 345 -28.55 -5.36 -3.13
N MET A 346 -29.59 -5.33 -3.97
CA MET A 346 -30.82 -6.13 -3.79
C MET A 346 -30.52 -7.56 -4.28
N GLY A 347 -31.13 -8.64 -3.82
CA GLY A 347 -32.18 -8.83 -2.82
C GLY A 347 -33.01 -10.08 -3.14
N ALA A 348 -33.55 -10.75 -2.10
CA ALA A 348 -34.58 -11.81 -2.13
C ALA A 348 -34.21 -13.22 -2.68
N THR A 349 -34.85 -14.34 -2.31
CA THR A 349 -35.70 -14.74 -1.14
C THR A 349 -36.03 -16.27 -1.21
N MET A 350 -36.08 -16.97 -0.05
CA MET A 350 -36.69 -18.31 0.25
C MET A 350 -36.24 -19.57 -0.55
N VAL A 351 -35.88 -20.72 0.04
CA VAL A 351 -36.43 -21.63 1.10
C VAL A 351 -37.24 -22.81 0.53
N THR A 352 -36.69 -24.04 0.66
CA THR A 352 -37.28 -25.27 1.29
C THR A 352 -36.21 -26.39 1.25
N HIS A 353 -35.72 -26.94 2.38
CA HIS A 353 -36.24 -28.13 3.09
C HIS A 353 -36.36 -29.39 2.18
N GLN A 354 -35.60 -30.48 2.34
CA GLN A 354 -35.57 -31.41 3.49
C GLN A 354 -34.52 -32.56 3.31
N LEU A 355 -33.96 -33.06 4.42
CA LEU A 355 -33.62 -34.49 4.76
C LEU A 355 -32.68 -35.32 3.83
N SER A 356 -31.81 -36.23 4.30
CA SER A 356 -31.31 -36.61 5.65
C SER A 356 -30.31 -37.80 5.57
N GLN A 357 -29.51 -38.05 6.63
CA GLN A 357 -28.72 -39.29 6.91
C GLN A 357 -27.54 -39.55 5.94
N SER A 358 -26.36 -40.12 6.26
CA SER A 358 -25.55 -40.47 7.46
C SER A 358 -24.28 -41.15 6.87
N LEU A 359 -23.03 -40.83 7.26
CA LEU A 359 -22.22 -41.52 8.30
C LEU A 359 -22.30 -43.07 8.21
N ASP A 360 -21.25 -43.89 8.14
CA ASP A 360 -19.77 -43.80 8.38
C ASP A 360 -19.04 -44.83 7.46
N GLY A 361 -17.71 -45.04 7.37
CA GLY A 361 -16.49 -44.50 8.00
C GLY A 361 -15.32 -45.54 7.95
N PHE A 362 -14.11 -45.17 8.46
CA PHE A 362 -12.93 -46.05 8.75
C PHE A 362 -12.24 -46.78 7.55
N ALA A 363 -10.97 -47.27 7.58
CA ALA A 363 -9.90 -47.43 8.61
C ALA A 363 -8.49 -47.44 7.91
N VAL A 364 -7.38 -46.87 8.42
CA VAL A 364 -6.37 -47.39 9.41
C VAL A 364 -5.01 -47.86 8.80
N CYS A 365 -3.92 -47.35 9.42
CA CYS A 365 -2.51 -47.78 9.57
C CYS A 365 -1.60 -48.36 8.46
N CYS A 366 -0.34 -47.94 8.60
CA CYS A 366 0.90 -48.56 8.12
C CYS A 366 1.12 -50.00 8.65
N ILE A 367 1.98 -50.77 7.98
CA ILE A 367 3.26 -51.35 8.50
C ILE A 367 3.93 -52.18 7.38
N ASP A 368 5.26 -52.22 7.39
CA ASP A 368 6.12 -53.07 6.53
C ASP A 368 5.85 -54.59 6.66
N GLY A 369 6.30 -55.37 5.67
CA GLY A 369 6.77 -56.73 5.97
C GLY A 369 6.47 -57.84 4.97
N THR A 370 7.50 -58.19 4.19
CA THR A 370 7.86 -59.57 3.80
C THR A 370 6.90 -60.47 2.99
N ILE A 371 7.31 -60.70 1.73
CA ILE A 371 7.67 -62.02 1.15
C ILE A 371 6.60 -63.15 1.13
N ALA A 372 6.18 -63.44 -0.11
CA ALA A 372 5.90 -64.75 -0.71
C ALA A 372 4.63 -65.59 -0.38
N SER A 373 3.89 -65.81 -1.47
CA SER A 373 3.44 -67.12 -2.00
C SER A 373 2.01 -67.63 -1.76
N ARG A 374 1.35 -67.85 -2.92
CA ARG A 374 0.42 -68.93 -3.30
C ARG A 374 -0.85 -69.25 -2.48
N CYS A 375 -1.97 -69.09 -3.20
CA CYS A 375 -3.04 -70.08 -3.44
C CYS A 375 -4.32 -70.10 -2.57
N LYS A 376 -5.41 -69.74 -3.29
CA LYS A 376 -6.74 -70.39 -3.36
C LYS A 376 -7.80 -70.17 -2.25
N ASN A 377 -8.91 -69.59 -2.72
CA ASN A 377 -10.32 -69.97 -2.50
C ASN A 377 -10.92 -70.00 -1.09
N GLY A 378 -12.06 -69.31 -0.90
CA GLY A 378 -13.08 -69.69 0.09
C GLY A 378 -13.83 -68.52 0.74
N ALA A 379 -15.15 -68.53 0.63
CA ALA A 379 -16.10 -67.67 1.38
C ALA A 379 -17.03 -68.57 2.22
N PRO A 380 -18.08 -68.12 2.93
CA PRO A 380 -18.40 -66.82 3.58
C PRO A 380 -18.97 -67.01 5.04
N ALA A 381 -19.71 -66.00 5.57
CA ALA A 381 -20.72 -66.06 6.68
C ALA A 381 -20.19 -66.06 8.15
N SER A 382 -20.89 -65.54 9.19
CA SER A 382 -22.11 -64.69 9.35
C SER A 382 -22.39 -64.33 10.84
N GLN A 383 -23.14 -63.24 11.12
CA GLN A 383 -23.95 -62.97 12.37
C GLN A 383 -23.18 -62.77 13.71
N SER A 384 -23.67 -62.13 14.81
CA SER A 384 -24.85 -61.26 15.11
C SER A 384 -24.76 -60.56 16.52
N ASN A 385 -25.58 -59.52 16.77
CA ASN A 385 -26.18 -59.03 18.05
C ASN A 385 -25.37 -58.49 19.28
N ALA A 386 -25.44 -57.15 19.50
CA ALA A 386 -26.13 -56.39 20.60
C ALA A 386 -26.07 -56.81 22.12
N PRO A 387 -26.53 -55.96 23.10
CA PRO A 387 -26.25 -54.54 23.44
C PRO A 387 -26.12 -54.26 24.99
N SER A 388 -25.95 -52.99 25.46
CA SER A 388 -26.66 -52.37 26.64
C SER A 388 -26.10 -51.03 27.20
N ARG A 389 -26.99 -50.02 27.39
CA ARG A 389 -27.20 -49.07 28.55
C ARG A 389 -26.03 -48.17 29.09
N GLU A 390 -26.21 -46.98 29.73
CA GLU A 390 -27.37 -46.21 30.26
C GLU A 390 -27.04 -44.69 30.52
N LEU A 391 -28.07 -43.79 30.49
CA LEU A 391 -28.30 -42.48 31.21
C LEU A 391 -27.16 -41.42 31.49
N SER A 392 -27.36 -40.08 31.62
CA SER A 392 -28.48 -39.13 31.36
C SER A 392 -28.07 -37.64 31.59
N ALA A 393 -28.83 -36.69 31.00
CA ALA A 393 -29.13 -35.30 31.48
C ALA A 393 -28.00 -34.24 31.66
N MET A 394 -28.23 -32.91 31.73
CA MET A 394 -29.23 -31.94 31.21
C MET A 394 -28.70 -30.51 31.50
N LEU A 395 -28.91 -29.52 30.61
CA LEU A 395 -29.42 -28.14 30.86
C LEU A 395 -29.03 -27.14 29.73
N LYS A 396 -29.84 -26.07 29.59
CA LYS A 396 -29.80 -25.05 28.53
C LYS A 396 -29.60 -23.65 29.13
N GLU A 397 -29.11 -22.71 28.33
CA GLU A 397 -29.40 -21.26 28.47
C GLU A 397 -29.66 -20.60 27.07
N PRO A 398 -30.27 -19.39 27.02
CA PRO A 398 -31.09 -18.93 25.88
C PRO A 398 -30.40 -17.91 24.93
N PRO A 399 -31.04 -17.53 23.79
CA PRO A 399 -30.45 -16.64 22.78
C PRO A 399 -30.74 -15.15 23.00
N GLU A 400 -29.82 -14.29 22.54
CA GLU A 400 -29.94 -12.82 22.57
C GLU A 400 -30.74 -12.24 21.38
N THR A 401 -31.37 -11.07 21.60
CA THR A 401 -32.30 -10.42 20.66
C THR A 401 -31.70 -9.23 19.90
N GLN A 402 -32.12 -9.06 18.63
CA GLN A 402 -31.88 -7.85 17.84
C GLN A 402 -32.60 -6.63 18.42
N THR A 403 -32.01 -5.43 18.28
CA THR A 403 -32.69 -4.12 18.36
C THR A 403 -32.05 -3.09 17.42
N ASP A 404 -32.81 -2.03 17.13
CA ASP A 404 -32.72 -1.25 15.89
C ASP A 404 -31.78 -0.03 15.86
N ALA A 405 -31.71 0.56 14.67
CA ALA A 405 -30.91 1.73 14.32
C ALA A 405 -31.32 3.03 15.06
N HIS A 406 -30.32 3.82 15.47
CA HIS A 406 -30.50 5.24 15.74
C HIS A 406 -29.31 6.09 15.23
N HIS A 407 -29.62 7.00 14.29
CA HIS A 407 -28.73 8.11 13.94
C HIS A 407 -28.74 9.18 15.04
N LEU A 408 -27.57 9.52 15.61
CA LEU A 408 -27.36 10.80 16.28
C LEU A 408 -25.96 11.36 15.98
N ARG A 409 -25.91 12.64 15.60
CA ARG A 409 -24.66 13.42 15.46
C ARG A 409 -24.22 13.95 16.84
N PRO A 410 -22.91 14.07 17.12
CA PRO A 410 -22.42 14.95 18.18
C PRO A 410 -22.29 16.39 17.64
N SER A 411 -22.88 17.36 18.34
CA SER A 411 -22.72 18.79 18.05
C SER A 411 -21.60 19.40 18.88
N GLY A 412 -20.66 20.07 18.22
CA GLY A 412 -20.04 21.33 18.65
C GLY A 412 -19.26 21.40 19.98
N CYS A 413 -17.94 21.47 19.86
CA CYS A 413 -17.19 22.54 20.52
C CYS A 413 -16.21 23.14 19.50
N GLY A 414 -16.26 24.46 19.32
CA GLY A 414 -15.63 25.13 18.18
C GLY A 414 -14.16 25.44 18.40
N THR A 415 -13.32 25.00 17.46
CA THR A 415 -12.02 25.61 17.14
C THR A 415 -11.95 25.78 15.62
N PRO A 416 -11.29 26.83 15.09
CA PRO A 416 -11.15 27.00 13.64
C PRO A 416 -10.28 25.86 13.06
N PRO A 417 -10.49 25.47 11.79
CA PRO A 417 -9.71 24.41 11.17
C PRO A 417 -8.25 24.86 10.99
N SER A 418 -7.38 24.41 11.88
CA SER A 418 -5.92 24.61 11.78
C SER A 418 -5.27 23.37 11.18
N ASP A 419 -4.37 23.59 10.23
CA ASP A 419 -3.72 22.56 9.40
C ASP A 419 -2.83 21.57 10.19
N ILE A 420 -3.42 20.53 10.78
CA ILE A 420 -2.68 19.45 11.46
C ILE A 420 -3.07 18.08 10.89
N ASP A 421 -2.62 17.83 9.67
CA ASP A 421 -2.54 16.50 9.03
C ASP A 421 -1.37 16.55 8.03
N ARG A 422 -0.14 16.45 8.54
CA ARG A 422 1.10 16.54 7.74
C ARG A 422 2.04 15.38 8.06
N ALA A 423 2.13 14.41 7.15
CA ALA A 423 3.12 13.34 7.22
C ALA A 423 4.55 13.93 7.10
N ALA A 424 5.54 13.35 7.78
CA ALA A 424 6.92 13.77 7.59
C ALA A 424 7.39 13.39 6.18
N ALA A 425 8.17 14.28 5.57
CA ALA A 425 8.61 14.16 4.20
C ALA A 425 9.86 13.27 4.09
N SER A 426 9.89 12.40 3.09
CA SER A 426 11.04 11.57 2.73
C SER A 426 12.17 12.36 2.08
N GLY A 427 11.83 13.44 1.35
CA GLY A 427 12.82 14.25 0.61
C GLY A 427 13.42 13.58 -0.62
N VAL A 428 12.98 12.38 -0.99
CA VAL A 428 13.59 11.58 -2.06
C VAL A 428 12.82 11.75 -3.38
N VAL A 429 13.58 11.93 -4.47
CA VAL A 429 13.08 11.87 -5.85
C VAL A 429 13.11 10.40 -6.31
N HIS A 430 11.95 9.86 -6.65
CA HIS A 430 11.79 8.49 -7.16
C HIS A 430 11.59 8.49 -8.67
N MET A 431 12.59 8.04 -9.43
CA MET A 431 12.50 7.98 -10.89
C MET A 431 11.63 6.81 -11.36
N ILE A 432 10.71 7.08 -12.28
CA ILE A 432 9.78 6.10 -12.84
C ILE A 432 10.42 5.43 -14.05
N GLY A 433 11.22 4.40 -13.79
CA GLY A 433 12.04 3.74 -14.81
C GLY A 433 12.96 4.74 -15.52
N ASP A 434 13.18 4.53 -16.81
CA ASP A 434 14.02 5.39 -17.65
C ASP A 434 13.22 6.52 -18.34
N LEU A 435 12.00 6.84 -17.86
CA LEU A 435 11.07 7.75 -18.55
C LEU A 435 11.38 9.25 -18.40
N GLY A 436 12.43 9.60 -17.64
CA GLY A 436 12.74 11.00 -17.30
C GLY A 436 11.76 11.66 -16.32
N ILE A 437 10.80 10.91 -15.76
CA ILE A 437 9.80 11.40 -14.81
C ILE A 437 10.16 10.95 -13.40
N GLY A 438 10.28 11.90 -12.47
CA GLY A 438 10.41 11.65 -11.04
C GLY A 438 9.11 11.94 -10.28
N LEU A 439 8.87 11.20 -9.19
CA LEU A 439 7.81 11.48 -8.21
C LEU A 439 8.42 11.74 -6.82
N GLY A 440 7.76 12.58 -6.03
CA GLY A 440 8.19 12.88 -4.67
C GLY A 440 7.16 13.69 -3.88
N ASP A 441 7.48 13.91 -2.61
CA ASP A 441 6.72 14.75 -1.66
C ASP A 441 7.17 16.22 -1.71
N TYR A 442 6.71 17.04 -0.76
CA TYR A 442 7.10 18.44 -0.68
C TYR A 442 8.61 18.64 -0.46
N ALA A 443 9.26 17.87 0.41
CA ALA A 443 10.69 18.05 0.66
C ALA A 443 11.53 17.68 -0.58
N ALA A 444 11.10 16.67 -1.34
CA ALA A 444 11.77 16.28 -2.59
C ALA A 444 11.81 17.40 -3.64
N GLY A 445 10.88 18.36 -3.59
CA GLY A 445 10.85 19.56 -4.43
C GLY A 445 11.75 20.71 -3.97
N SER A 446 12.52 20.56 -2.88
CA SER A 446 13.21 21.67 -2.22
C SER A 446 14.57 22.00 -2.85
N SER A 447 14.80 23.30 -3.05
CA SER A 447 16.07 23.88 -3.50
C SER A 447 17.11 23.88 -2.36
N PRO A 448 18.41 23.66 -2.63
CA PRO A 448 19.04 23.39 -3.92
C PRO A 448 19.11 21.89 -4.27
N TYR A 449 18.73 20.98 -3.36
CA TYR A 449 18.94 19.54 -3.48
C TYR A 449 18.30 18.94 -4.74
N VAL A 450 17.04 19.28 -5.02
CA VAL A 450 16.29 18.76 -6.17
C VAL A 450 17.00 18.95 -7.51
N TRP A 451 17.72 20.07 -7.69
CA TRP A 451 18.46 20.39 -8.92
C TRP A 451 19.70 19.51 -9.16
N GLN A 452 20.07 18.66 -8.20
CA GLN A 452 21.10 17.63 -8.38
C GLN A 452 20.53 16.38 -9.05
N HIS A 453 19.20 16.17 -8.96
CA HIS A 453 18.49 14.98 -9.43
C HIS A 453 17.69 15.21 -10.70
N VAL A 454 17.09 16.40 -10.87
CA VAL A 454 16.24 16.72 -12.03
C VAL A 454 16.55 18.08 -12.64
N ASP A 455 16.23 18.23 -13.93
CA ASP A 455 16.42 19.45 -14.70
C ASP A 455 15.23 20.42 -14.60
N ALA A 456 14.04 19.91 -14.27
CA ALA A 456 12.82 20.68 -14.07
C ALA A 456 11.94 20.14 -12.92
N VAL A 457 11.11 21.01 -12.33
CA VAL A 457 10.24 20.70 -11.18
C VAL A 457 8.82 21.23 -11.41
N LEU A 458 7.84 20.33 -11.39
CA LEU A 458 6.41 20.63 -11.33
C LEU A 458 5.88 20.41 -9.90
N ASN A 459 5.59 21.49 -9.21
CA ASN A 459 4.90 21.48 -7.92
C ASN A 459 3.38 21.56 -8.13
N CYS A 460 2.66 20.48 -7.83
CA CYS A 460 1.20 20.47 -7.83
C CYS A 460 0.56 20.52 -6.42
N GLY A 461 1.37 20.77 -5.38
CA GLY A 461 0.93 20.98 -4.01
C GLY A 461 0.39 22.39 -3.75
N THR A 462 -0.33 22.56 -2.64
CA THR A 462 -0.90 23.85 -2.22
C THR A 462 0.12 24.84 -1.67
N GLN A 463 1.30 24.36 -1.25
CA GLN A 463 2.42 25.15 -0.78
C GLN A 463 3.44 25.37 -1.90
N ARG A 464 4.05 26.55 -1.97
CA ARG A 464 5.05 26.93 -2.96
C ARG A 464 6.44 26.99 -2.30
N HIS A 465 7.45 26.41 -2.93
CA HIS A 465 8.83 26.66 -2.53
C HIS A 465 9.23 28.12 -2.80
N GLU A 466 9.56 28.87 -1.76
CA GLU A 466 10.04 30.25 -1.88
C GLU A 466 11.47 30.29 -2.46
N GLY A 467 12.35 29.38 -2.01
CA GLY A 467 13.73 29.23 -2.53
C GLY A 467 13.85 28.76 -3.99
N MET A 468 12.73 28.65 -4.72
CA MET A 468 12.69 28.46 -6.17
C MET A 468 12.52 29.78 -6.94
N LEU A 469 12.25 30.89 -6.26
CA LEU A 469 12.14 32.21 -6.86
C LEU A 469 13.55 32.78 -7.10
N GLY A 470 13.94 32.88 -8.37
CA GLY A 470 15.21 33.51 -8.76
C GLY A 470 16.45 32.61 -8.67
N ALA A 471 16.30 31.29 -8.62
CA ALA A 471 17.44 30.36 -8.64
C ALA A 471 18.32 30.58 -9.89
N PRO A 472 19.63 30.87 -9.75
CA PRO A 472 20.49 31.22 -10.87
C PRO A 472 20.77 30.02 -11.78
N HIS A 473 21.01 30.29 -13.07
CA HIS A 473 21.32 29.28 -14.07
C HIS A 473 22.68 28.61 -13.84
N SER A 474 22.74 27.56 -13.02
CA SER A 474 23.83 26.59 -13.11
C SER A 474 23.56 25.63 -14.27
N SER A 475 24.24 25.85 -15.38
CA SER A 475 24.42 24.84 -16.41
C SER A 475 25.33 23.73 -15.86
N ARG A 476 24.91 22.46 -15.97
CA ARG A 476 25.84 21.33 -15.83
C ARG A 476 26.87 21.45 -16.95
N GLN A 477 28.08 21.93 -16.64
CA GLN A 477 29.21 21.75 -17.54
C GLN A 477 29.49 20.24 -17.66
N GLY A 478 29.66 19.77 -18.90
CA GLY A 478 29.56 18.36 -19.21
C GLY A 478 30.68 17.51 -18.62
N ALA A 479 30.31 16.55 -17.77
CA ALA A 479 31.05 15.29 -17.66
C ALA A 479 30.46 14.33 -18.71
N GLY A 480 31.25 13.99 -19.73
CA GLY A 480 30.74 13.32 -20.93
C GLY A 480 30.26 11.89 -20.66
N TYR A 481 28.96 11.64 -20.89
CA TYR A 481 28.41 10.29 -21.05
C TYR A 481 28.36 9.96 -22.54
N ALA A 482 29.33 9.18 -23.03
CA ALA A 482 29.37 8.77 -24.42
C ALA A 482 28.30 7.69 -24.68
N PRO A 483 27.41 7.85 -25.69
CA PRO A 483 26.42 6.83 -26.02
C PRO A 483 27.12 5.58 -26.57
N ARG A 484 26.85 4.41 -25.98
CA ARG A 484 27.30 3.11 -26.50
C ARG A 484 26.54 2.81 -27.80
N ASN A 485 27.18 3.06 -28.94
CA ASN A 485 26.65 2.69 -30.24
C ASN A 485 27.38 1.45 -30.77
N THR A 486 26.68 0.31 -30.84
CA THR A 486 27.22 -0.95 -31.37
C THR A 486 26.70 -1.21 -32.78
N GLY A 487 27.50 -0.91 -33.80
CA GLY A 487 27.19 -1.22 -35.20
C GLY A 487 28.21 -0.64 -36.17
N PRO A 488 28.87 -1.44 -37.03
CA PRO A 488 29.96 -0.97 -37.87
C PRO A 488 29.50 -0.53 -39.28
N LYS A 489 30.03 0.61 -39.72
CA LYS A 489 30.33 1.07 -41.09
C LYS A 489 30.93 2.48 -40.91
N GLY A 490 31.93 2.95 -41.64
CA GLY A 490 32.30 2.67 -43.03
C GLY A 490 32.59 4.07 -43.58
N LYS A 491 33.84 4.34 -43.96
CA LYS A 491 34.26 5.68 -44.38
C LYS A 491 33.54 6.06 -45.68
N ASP A 492 33.19 7.33 -45.83
CA ASP A 492 33.81 8.20 -46.86
C ASP A 492 33.42 9.68 -46.63
N GLU A 493 34.22 10.58 -47.20
CA GLU A 493 34.42 11.97 -46.79
C GLU A 493 34.31 12.88 -48.02
N ILE A 494 33.39 13.87 -48.02
CA ILE A 494 33.33 14.97 -49.01
C ILE A 494 32.95 16.29 -48.31
N THR A 495 33.41 17.41 -48.87
CA THR A 495 33.92 18.58 -48.15
C THR A 495 33.31 19.92 -48.62
N MET A 496 32.90 20.80 -47.69
CA MET A 496 32.79 22.30 -47.82
C MET A 496 31.72 22.91 -48.79
N PRO A 497 31.44 24.25 -48.77
CA PRO A 497 31.22 25.16 -47.63
C PRO A 497 30.10 26.26 -47.78
N CYS A 498 29.81 26.96 -46.67
CA CYS A 498 29.42 28.39 -46.47
C CYS A 498 28.52 29.20 -47.45
N ALA A 499 27.55 29.98 -46.91
CA ALA A 499 27.69 31.44 -46.67
C ALA A 499 26.38 32.16 -46.19
N ASN A 500 26.54 33.18 -45.33
CA ASN A 500 25.88 34.51 -45.16
C ASN A 500 24.46 34.79 -45.75
N THR A 501 23.63 35.74 -45.25
CA THR A 501 23.94 37.09 -44.71
C THR A 501 22.74 37.70 -43.93
N VAL A 502 23.00 38.72 -43.10
CA VAL A 502 22.02 39.59 -42.40
C VAL A 502 21.88 40.95 -43.14
N PRO A 503 20.75 41.67 -43.03
CA PRO A 503 20.75 43.14 -43.19
C PRO A 503 20.28 43.94 -41.96
N LYS A 504 20.76 45.20 -41.94
CA LYS A 504 20.58 46.33 -41.00
C LYS A 504 20.03 47.55 -41.78
N ASP A 505 19.38 48.58 -41.24
CA ASP A 505 18.90 48.98 -39.89
C ASP A 505 17.56 49.76 -40.08
N GLU A 506 16.94 50.32 -39.02
CA GLU A 506 16.65 51.79 -38.91
C GLU A 506 15.81 52.17 -37.65
N GLU A 507 16.03 53.38 -37.13
CA GLU A 507 15.32 53.97 -35.98
C GLU A 507 14.29 55.03 -36.42
N GLY A 508 13.19 55.23 -35.67
CA GLY A 508 12.32 56.39 -35.92
C GLY A 508 11.05 56.55 -35.07
N SER A 509 11.07 57.58 -34.22
CA SER A 509 9.92 58.41 -33.76
C SER A 509 8.74 57.82 -32.93
N SER A 510 8.64 58.39 -31.72
CA SER A 510 7.47 58.53 -30.84
C SER A 510 6.13 58.89 -31.52
N SER A 511 5.03 58.30 -31.02
CA SER A 511 3.79 59.02 -30.66
C SER A 511 2.83 58.16 -29.81
N ASP A 512 2.09 58.81 -28.91
CA ASP A 512 1.12 58.27 -27.94
C ASP A 512 0.13 57.20 -28.44
N LEU A 513 -0.16 56.21 -27.59
CA LEU A 513 -1.48 55.57 -27.50
C LEU A 513 -1.81 55.21 -26.05
N GLN A 514 -2.89 55.80 -25.54
CA GLN A 514 -3.51 55.43 -24.27
C GLN A 514 -4.01 53.98 -24.33
N HIS A 515 -3.83 53.20 -23.26
CA HIS A 515 -4.55 51.94 -23.10
C HIS A 515 -5.18 51.80 -21.72
N SER A 516 -6.43 51.35 -21.76
CA SER A 516 -7.31 51.18 -20.60
C SER A 516 -6.73 50.20 -19.59
N GLN A 517 -7.01 50.45 -18.31
CA GLN A 517 -6.78 49.48 -17.26
C GLN A 517 -7.87 48.41 -17.31
N ASP A 518 -7.50 47.17 -17.64
CA ASP A 518 -8.29 45.99 -17.30
C ASP A 518 -7.41 45.00 -16.51
N LEU A 519 -7.64 45.00 -15.19
CA LEU A 519 -6.90 44.21 -14.22
C LEU A 519 -7.40 42.77 -14.17
N HIS A 520 -6.77 41.87 -14.92
CA HIS A 520 -6.76 40.44 -14.61
C HIS A 520 -5.46 40.05 -13.90
N PRO A 521 -5.50 39.36 -12.73
CA PRO A 521 -4.28 38.95 -12.03
C PRO A 521 -3.53 37.88 -12.84
N GLY A 522 -2.43 38.29 -13.48
CA GLY A 522 -1.69 37.44 -14.40
C GLY A 522 -0.95 36.29 -13.71
N LEU A 523 -1.27 35.04 -14.09
CA LEU A 523 -0.27 33.98 -14.07
C LEU A 523 0.78 34.30 -15.14
N HIS A 524 1.86 34.96 -14.76
CA HIS A 524 3.02 35.15 -15.63
C HIS A 524 3.76 33.83 -15.84
N CYS A 525 3.36 33.05 -16.85
CA CYS A 525 4.21 32.03 -17.43
C CYS A 525 5.19 32.69 -18.41
N ASN A 526 6.44 32.89 -17.98
CA ASN A 526 7.48 33.41 -18.86
C ASN A 526 7.90 32.27 -19.81
N VAL A 527 7.56 32.39 -21.10
CA VAL A 527 7.87 31.40 -22.13
C VAL A 527 9.35 31.55 -22.53
N GLY A 528 10.23 31.03 -21.67
CA GLY A 528 11.68 31.12 -21.81
C GLY A 528 12.40 30.47 -20.62
N THR A 529 12.63 29.15 -20.68
CA THR A 529 13.49 28.36 -19.76
C THR A 529 13.09 28.31 -18.28
N GLY A 530 11.82 28.57 -17.93
CA GLY A 530 11.33 28.42 -16.56
C GLY A 530 11.36 26.96 -16.10
N ARG A 531 12.43 26.51 -15.41
CA ARG A 531 12.59 25.14 -14.89
C ARG A 531 11.65 24.76 -13.74
N TYR A 532 10.89 25.71 -13.19
CA TYR A 532 9.95 25.48 -12.08
C TYR A 532 8.55 25.98 -12.44
N LEU A 533 7.55 25.12 -12.28
CA LEU A 533 6.14 25.45 -12.41
C LEU A 533 5.38 25.06 -11.14
N TRP A 534 4.55 25.97 -10.63
CA TRP A 534 3.67 25.72 -9.49
C TRP A 534 2.20 25.84 -9.91
N LEU A 535 1.44 24.76 -9.70
CA LEU A 535 0.01 24.65 -10.00
C LEU A 535 -0.72 24.12 -8.74
N PRO A 536 -1.29 24.95 -7.87
CA PRO A 536 -1.91 24.47 -6.64
C PRO A 536 -3.16 23.61 -6.89
N VAL A 537 -3.03 22.27 -6.80
CA VAL A 537 -4.12 21.31 -7.02
C VAL A 537 -4.72 20.84 -5.69
N MET A 538 -5.90 21.37 -5.36
CA MET A 538 -6.72 20.92 -4.22
C MET A 538 -7.14 19.45 -4.37
N SER A 539 -7.29 18.74 -3.24
CA SER A 539 -7.73 17.33 -3.26
C SER A 539 -9.18 17.18 -3.70
N SER A 540 -9.56 15.99 -4.21
CA SER A 540 -10.87 15.79 -4.85
C SER A 540 -12.06 15.84 -3.88
N LYS A 541 -11.79 15.85 -2.57
CA LYS A 541 -12.76 16.10 -1.50
C LYS A 541 -13.18 17.59 -1.45
N HIS A 542 -12.26 18.50 -1.78
CA HIS A 542 -12.47 19.94 -1.78
C HIS A 542 -12.85 20.48 -3.16
N ASP A 543 -12.15 20.05 -4.22
CA ASP A 543 -12.46 20.45 -5.60
C ASP A 543 -12.42 19.26 -6.56
N ARG A 544 -13.58 18.97 -7.15
CA ARG A 544 -13.78 17.83 -8.06
C ARG A 544 -13.29 18.08 -9.50
N MET A 545 -12.74 19.25 -9.78
CA MET A 545 -12.26 19.70 -11.10
C MET A 545 -10.87 20.37 -11.07
N ALA A 546 -10.26 20.60 -9.90
CA ALA A 546 -8.95 21.27 -9.77
C ALA A 546 -7.86 20.62 -10.63
N LEU A 547 -7.75 19.27 -10.60
CA LEU A 547 -6.79 18.56 -11.43
C LEU A 547 -7.14 18.69 -12.92
N LYS A 548 -8.42 18.51 -13.32
CA LYS A 548 -8.83 18.67 -14.74
C LYS A 548 -8.43 20.05 -15.29
N ARG A 549 -8.54 21.12 -14.48
CA ARG A 549 -8.13 22.48 -14.88
C ARG A 549 -6.61 22.69 -14.95
N ALA A 550 -5.83 22.01 -14.10
CA ALA A 550 -4.37 22.11 -14.09
C ALA A 550 -3.70 21.29 -15.21
N LEU A 551 -4.32 20.18 -15.66
CA LEU A 551 -3.74 19.24 -16.63
C LEU A 551 -3.19 19.87 -17.92
N PRO A 552 -3.84 20.85 -18.60
CA PRO A 552 -3.27 21.46 -19.80
C PRO A 552 -1.89 22.09 -19.58
N GLN A 553 -1.71 22.82 -18.47
CA GLN A 553 -0.44 23.49 -18.16
C GLN A 553 0.60 22.49 -17.66
N ALA A 554 0.20 21.55 -16.81
CA ALA A 554 1.06 20.47 -16.33
C ALA A 554 1.63 19.62 -17.47
N LEU A 555 0.77 19.19 -18.41
CA LEU A 555 1.17 18.38 -19.57
C LEU A 555 2.08 19.17 -20.52
N GLN A 556 1.76 20.42 -20.82
CA GLN A 556 2.60 21.26 -21.68
C GLN A 556 4.00 21.45 -21.09
N PHE A 557 4.10 21.71 -19.79
CA PHE A 557 5.36 21.87 -19.06
C PHE A 557 6.20 20.59 -19.06
N VAL A 558 5.65 19.48 -18.53
CA VAL A 558 6.40 18.22 -18.38
C VAL A 558 6.83 17.69 -19.74
N SER A 559 5.91 17.66 -20.72
CA SER A 559 6.21 17.08 -22.03
C SER A 559 7.12 17.94 -22.90
N GLY A 560 7.16 19.26 -22.69
CA GLY A 560 8.14 20.16 -23.30
C GLY A 560 9.55 19.82 -22.83
N HIS A 561 9.76 19.72 -21.52
CA HIS A 561 11.05 19.32 -20.95
C HIS A 561 11.46 17.89 -21.38
N LEU A 562 10.54 16.92 -21.35
CA LEU A 562 10.85 15.56 -21.82
C LEU A 562 11.26 15.52 -23.30
N ALA A 563 10.70 16.38 -24.16
CA ALA A 563 11.09 16.49 -25.57
C ALA A 563 12.50 17.09 -25.76
N GLU A 564 13.01 17.85 -24.79
CA GLU A 564 14.39 18.36 -24.75
C GLU A 564 15.39 17.34 -24.14
N GLY A 565 14.90 16.17 -23.69
CA GLY A 565 15.71 15.19 -22.95
C GLY A 565 15.92 15.52 -21.47
N HIS A 566 15.21 16.54 -20.95
CA HIS A 566 15.27 16.94 -19.55
C HIS A 566 14.49 16.00 -18.64
N SER A 567 15.03 15.75 -17.45
CA SER A 567 14.37 15.03 -16.37
C SER A 567 13.47 15.95 -15.53
N VAL A 568 12.29 15.48 -15.14
CA VAL A 568 11.24 16.32 -14.50
C VAL A 568 10.71 15.66 -13.23
N LEU A 569 10.86 16.31 -12.08
CA LEU A 569 10.14 15.95 -10.85
C LEU A 569 8.70 16.46 -10.93
N ILE A 570 7.73 15.59 -10.62
CA ILE A 570 6.34 15.97 -10.35
C ILE A 570 6.06 15.65 -8.89
N HIS A 571 5.81 16.66 -8.07
CA HIS A 571 5.58 16.48 -6.63
C HIS A 571 4.31 17.18 -6.14
N CYS A 572 3.73 16.67 -5.05
CA CYS A 572 2.67 17.33 -4.31
C CYS A 572 3.05 17.38 -2.81
N HIS A 573 2.08 17.49 -1.90
CA HIS A 573 2.39 17.55 -0.46
C HIS A 573 2.97 16.22 0.05
N ASP A 574 2.29 15.11 -0.23
CA ASP A 574 2.65 13.76 0.21
C ASP A 574 3.37 12.94 -0.89
N GLY A 575 3.21 13.34 -2.16
CA GLY A 575 3.73 12.65 -3.33
C GLY A 575 2.90 11.46 -3.80
N LEU A 576 1.64 11.32 -3.39
CA LEU A 576 0.90 10.04 -3.46
C LEU A 576 -0.36 10.07 -4.30
N ASP A 577 -1.02 11.23 -4.44
CA ASP A 577 -2.29 11.39 -5.17
C ASP A 577 -2.16 12.27 -6.42
N GLN A 578 -2.01 13.58 -6.25
CA GLN A 578 -2.03 14.53 -7.37
C GLN A 578 -0.86 14.33 -8.34
N SER A 579 0.37 14.18 -7.81
CA SER A 579 1.57 13.98 -8.62
C SER A 579 1.50 12.70 -9.44
N VAL A 580 1.07 11.59 -8.81
CA VAL A 580 0.81 10.30 -9.48
C VAL A 580 -0.23 10.46 -10.58
N CYS A 581 -1.33 11.18 -10.34
CA CYS A 581 -2.37 11.38 -11.35
C CYS A 581 -1.89 12.26 -12.53
N ILE A 582 -1.02 13.25 -12.31
CA ILE A 582 -0.39 14.00 -13.40
C ILE A 582 0.57 13.09 -14.16
N ALA A 583 1.39 12.27 -13.50
CA ALA A 583 2.25 11.30 -14.19
C ALA A 583 1.45 10.30 -15.04
N VAL A 584 0.33 9.76 -14.53
CA VAL A 584 -0.61 8.93 -15.33
C VAL A 584 -1.10 9.70 -16.56
N ALA A 585 -1.45 10.99 -16.42
CA ALA A 585 -1.88 11.81 -17.55
C ALA A 585 -0.75 12.06 -18.57
N VAL A 586 0.50 12.26 -18.12
CA VAL A 586 1.68 12.40 -18.99
C VAL A 586 1.90 11.11 -19.79
N LEU A 587 1.81 9.93 -19.16
CA LEU A 587 1.92 8.64 -19.85
C LEU A 587 0.79 8.40 -20.86
N LEU A 588 -0.43 8.90 -20.61
CA LEU A 588 -1.55 8.82 -21.56
C LEU A 588 -1.41 9.81 -22.73
N ALA A 589 -0.83 10.99 -22.47
CA ALA A 589 -0.69 12.06 -23.45
C ALA A 589 0.52 11.89 -24.38
N CYS A 590 1.64 11.41 -23.85
CA CYS A 590 2.96 11.55 -24.48
C CYS A 590 3.67 10.22 -24.77
N PHE A 591 3.24 9.09 -24.17
CA PHE A 591 3.94 7.80 -24.26
C PHE A 591 3.10 6.71 -24.94
N THR A 592 3.77 5.72 -25.54
CA THR A 592 3.12 4.49 -26.05
C THR A 592 2.45 3.69 -24.93
N ARG A 593 1.60 2.72 -25.31
CA ARG A 593 1.39 1.55 -24.43
C ARG A 593 2.68 0.76 -24.29
N SER A 594 2.89 0.21 -23.10
CA SER A 594 3.84 -0.87 -22.86
C SER A 594 3.21 -2.17 -23.34
N THR A 595 3.33 -2.47 -24.64
CA THR A 595 2.96 -3.77 -25.20
C THR A 595 4.20 -4.65 -25.32
N GLN A 596 4.05 -5.97 -25.11
CA GLN A 596 5.10 -6.98 -25.39
C GLN A 596 6.50 -6.65 -24.79
N GLY A 597 6.54 -6.13 -23.57
CA GLY A 597 7.78 -5.95 -22.81
C GLY A 597 8.55 -4.67 -23.15
N THR A 598 7.99 -3.83 -24.03
CA THR A 598 8.55 -2.52 -24.32
C THR A 598 8.28 -1.54 -23.17
N VAL A 599 9.35 -0.93 -22.65
CA VAL A 599 9.24 0.25 -21.77
C VAL A 599 8.43 1.32 -22.52
N PRO A 600 7.48 2.04 -21.88
CA PRO A 600 6.73 3.10 -22.55
C PRO A 600 7.67 4.09 -23.23
N GLN A 601 7.52 4.30 -24.53
CA GLN A 601 8.40 5.18 -25.30
C GLN A 601 7.76 6.56 -25.46
N PHE A 602 8.56 7.63 -25.31
CA PHE A 602 8.09 8.99 -25.54
C PHE A 602 7.82 9.20 -27.03
N CYS A 603 6.56 9.46 -27.39
CA CYS A 603 6.10 9.62 -28.76
C CYS A 603 6.21 11.07 -29.24
N ARG A 604 5.72 12.01 -28.43
CA ARG A 604 5.58 13.43 -28.78
C ARG A 604 5.29 14.29 -27.54
N PRO A 605 5.64 15.59 -27.56
CA PRO A 605 5.14 16.54 -26.58
C PRO A 605 3.61 16.71 -26.69
N PHE A 606 2.98 17.10 -25.58
CA PHE A 606 1.57 17.41 -25.51
C PHE A 606 1.26 18.71 -26.26
N GLN A 607 0.29 18.65 -27.17
CA GLN A 607 -0.20 19.82 -27.91
C GLN A 607 -1.63 20.13 -27.49
N ARG A 608 -1.87 21.38 -27.07
CA ARG A 608 -3.20 21.92 -26.86
C ARG A 608 -3.75 22.34 -28.22
N SER A 609 -4.87 21.75 -28.65
CA SER A 609 -5.50 22.07 -29.92
C SER A 609 -5.78 23.58 -30.03
N GLY A 610 -5.49 24.16 -31.19
CA GLY A 610 -5.57 25.60 -31.42
C GLY A 610 -7.01 26.15 -31.40
N PRO A 611 -7.18 27.48 -31.50
CA PRO A 611 -8.50 28.11 -31.51
C PRO A 611 -9.30 27.61 -32.73
N GLY A 612 -10.32 26.78 -32.49
CA GLY A 612 -11.20 26.23 -33.53
C GLY A 612 -11.01 24.75 -33.89
N GLY A 613 -10.22 23.96 -33.14
CA GLY A 613 -10.02 22.53 -33.43
C GLY A 613 -10.33 21.60 -32.25
N ASP A 614 -11.14 20.57 -32.48
CA ASP A 614 -11.62 19.63 -31.46
C ASP A 614 -10.54 18.78 -30.78
N ALA A 615 -10.87 18.41 -29.53
CA ALA A 615 -10.28 17.40 -28.65
C ALA A 615 -8.82 17.57 -28.20
N VAL A 616 -8.63 17.43 -26.88
CA VAL A 616 -7.35 17.11 -26.23
C VAL A 616 -6.84 15.77 -26.78
N ARG A 617 -5.70 15.76 -27.47
CA ARG A 617 -5.17 14.54 -28.12
C ARG A 617 -4.19 13.80 -27.21
N SER A 618 -4.63 12.68 -26.67
CA SER A 618 -3.74 11.59 -26.20
C SER A 618 -3.01 10.93 -27.38
N VAL A 619 -2.07 10.02 -27.12
CA VAL A 619 -1.45 9.20 -28.19
C VAL A 619 -2.49 8.28 -28.85
N GLU A 620 -3.43 7.77 -28.04
CA GLU A 620 -4.46 6.80 -28.41
C GLU A 620 -5.77 7.10 -27.66
N PRO A 621 -6.92 6.51 -28.05
CA PRO A 621 -8.17 6.61 -27.28
C PRO A 621 -8.00 6.16 -25.81
N VAL A 622 -8.31 7.04 -24.86
CA VAL A 622 -8.15 6.76 -23.42
C VAL A 622 -9.33 5.97 -22.88
N THR A 623 -9.05 4.74 -22.45
CA THR A 623 -10.00 3.84 -21.80
C THR A 623 -9.73 3.71 -20.30
N LYS A 624 -10.71 3.22 -19.53
CA LYS A 624 -10.52 2.89 -18.10
C LYS A 624 -9.49 1.76 -17.88
N ALA A 625 -9.27 0.89 -18.87
CA ALA A 625 -8.19 -0.09 -18.85
C ALA A 625 -6.83 0.59 -19.03
N GLY A 626 -6.70 1.49 -20.02
CA GLY A 626 -5.49 2.28 -20.23
C GLY A 626 -5.06 3.09 -18.99
N VAL A 627 -5.98 3.80 -18.34
CA VAL A 627 -5.68 4.51 -17.07
C VAL A 627 -5.16 3.55 -15.99
N ARG A 628 -5.73 2.34 -15.87
CA ARG A 628 -5.29 1.32 -14.90
C ARG A 628 -3.91 0.75 -15.26
N GLN A 629 -3.65 0.48 -16.54
CA GLN A 629 -2.37 0.01 -17.07
C GLN A 629 -1.23 1.01 -16.79
N ARG A 630 -1.43 2.31 -17.09
CA ARG A 630 -0.43 3.36 -16.80
C ARG A 630 -0.20 3.53 -15.30
N LEU A 631 -1.25 3.44 -14.48
CA LEU A 631 -1.10 3.43 -13.02
C LEU A 631 -0.38 2.16 -12.53
N ALA A 632 -0.66 0.98 -13.07
CA ALA A 632 0.01 -0.25 -12.68
C ALA A 632 1.52 -0.19 -12.99
N TYR A 633 1.92 0.43 -14.11
CA TYR A 633 3.32 0.71 -14.44
C TYR A 633 3.96 1.65 -13.40
N ILE A 634 3.33 2.79 -13.09
CA ILE A 634 3.83 3.71 -12.05
C ILE A 634 3.93 3.01 -10.69
N SER A 635 2.91 2.26 -10.27
CA SER A 635 2.89 1.50 -9.02
C SER A 635 3.96 0.39 -8.95
N ALA A 636 4.51 -0.07 -10.08
CA ALA A 636 5.61 -1.04 -10.08
C ALA A 636 6.96 -0.39 -9.74
N HIS A 637 7.16 0.88 -10.12
CA HIS A 637 8.35 1.67 -9.78
C HIS A 637 8.18 2.50 -8.50
N TYR A 638 6.94 2.83 -8.14
CA TYR A 638 6.56 3.68 -7.01
C TYR A 638 5.39 3.00 -6.24
N PRO A 639 5.64 1.89 -5.49
CA PRO A 639 4.59 1.10 -4.82
C PRO A 639 3.77 1.88 -3.80
N GLN A 640 4.27 3.04 -3.39
CA GLN A 640 3.64 3.99 -2.49
C GLN A 640 2.57 4.88 -3.18
N ALA A 641 2.38 4.77 -4.50
CA ALA A 641 1.27 5.40 -5.22
C ALA A 641 -0.11 5.11 -4.57
N ARG A 642 -0.86 6.17 -4.21
CA ARG A 642 -2.21 6.07 -3.64
C ARG A 642 -3.21 7.05 -4.28
N PRO A 643 -3.31 7.12 -5.62
CA PRO A 643 -4.21 8.06 -6.27
C PRO A 643 -5.68 7.76 -5.95
N THR A 644 -6.42 8.82 -5.64
CA THR A 644 -7.83 8.72 -5.29
C THR A 644 -8.68 8.40 -6.52
N ARG A 645 -9.77 7.65 -6.31
CA ARG A 645 -10.78 7.39 -7.37
C ARG A 645 -11.32 8.71 -7.97
N GLY A 646 -11.41 9.77 -7.16
CA GLY A 646 -11.79 11.10 -7.58
C GLY A 646 -10.79 11.75 -8.54
N MET A 647 -9.49 11.67 -8.26
CA MET A 647 -8.45 12.21 -9.14
C MET A 647 -8.26 11.40 -10.42
N LEU A 648 -8.23 10.06 -10.34
CA LEU A 648 -8.19 9.22 -11.55
C LEU A 648 -9.40 9.44 -12.47
N LYS A 649 -10.58 9.73 -11.90
CA LYS A 649 -11.77 10.12 -12.68
C LYS A 649 -11.58 11.47 -13.37
N GLN A 650 -10.90 12.44 -12.76
CA GLN A 650 -10.57 13.72 -13.41
C GLN A 650 -9.60 13.51 -14.58
N VAL A 651 -8.56 12.66 -14.42
CA VAL A 651 -7.64 12.30 -15.51
C VAL A 651 -8.38 11.62 -16.66
N TYR A 652 -9.22 10.62 -16.37
CA TYR A 652 -10.03 9.96 -17.41
C TYR A 652 -10.93 10.97 -18.15
N ASN A 653 -11.69 11.79 -17.41
CA ASN A 653 -12.61 12.79 -17.94
C ASN A 653 -11.93 13.96 -18.68
N PHE A 654 -10.62 14.13 -18.54
CA PHE A 654 -9.85 15.13 -19.29
C PHE A 654 -9.61 14.70 -20.75
N PHE A 655 -9.44 13.40 -20.99
CA PHE A 655 -9.24 12.82 -22.32
C PHE A 655 -10.52 12.29 -22.98
N GLN A 656 -11.67 12.35 -22.30
CA GLN A 656 -12.95 12.09 -22.97
C GLN A 656 -13.35 13.34 -23.79
N PRO A 657 -13.96 13.17 -24.98
CA PRO A 657 -14.57 14.30 -25.68
C PRO A 657 -15.63 14.94 -24.77
N GLU A 658 -15.73 16.27 -24.81
CA GLU A 658 -16.77 16.98 -24.07
C GLU A 658 -18.11 16.72 -24.76
N PHE A 659 -18.84 15.72 -24.25
CA PHE A 659 -20.28 15.61 -24.50
C PHE A 659 -20.91 16.91 -24.03
N GLN A 660 -21.27 17.78 -24.99
CA GLN A 660 -21.95 19.02 -24.72
C GLN A 660 -23.17 18.74 -23.84
N VAL A 661 -23.30 19.47 -22.74
CA VAL A 661 -24.44 19.39 -21.82
C VAL A 661 -25.64 20.13 -22.44
N ALA A 662 -26.01 19.74 -23.66
CA ALA A 662 -27.14 20.24 -24.43
C ALA A 662 -28.44 19.44 -24.16
N ARG A 663 -28.52 18.79 -22.99
CA ARG A 663 -29.72 18.13 -22.46
C ARG A 663 -29.86 18.36 -20.95
N ARG A 664 -30.05 19.63 -20.58
CA ARG A 664 -30.67 20.12 -19.33
C ARG A 664 -30.73 21.66 -19.35
N LEU A 665 -31.47 22.17 -20.32
CA LEU A 665 -32.23 23.43 -20.24
C LEU A 665 -33.68 23.07 -20.56
#